data_AF-A0A8D2AGL4-F1
#
_entry.id   AF-A0A8D2AGL4-F1
#
_cell.length_a   1.000
_cell.length_b   1.000
_cell.length_c   1.000
_cell.angle_alpha   90.00
_cell.angle_beta   90.00
_cell.angle_gamma   90.00
#
_symmetry.space_group_name_H-M   'P 1'
#
loop_
_entity.id
_entity.type
_entity.pdbx_description
1 polymer ?
#
loop_
_entity_poly.entity_id
_entity_poly.type
_entity_poly.pdbx_seq_one_letter_code
_entity_poly.pdbx_strand_id
1 'polypeptide(L)'
;MDIYDTQTLGVVVFGGFMVVSAIGIFLVSTFSMKETSYEEALANQRKEMAKTHHQKVEKKKKEKTVEKKGKTKKKEEKPNGKIPDHDLAPNVTILLKEPVRAPEVAVAPSPVQSPIVVAPIATIPAMPQEKPASSPKDKKKKEKKVAKVEPAVSSVVNSIQVLASKSAILEAAPKEAKNTDMVQSQEAPKQEAPAKKKSGSKKKGPLDSNSPLYLPYKTLVSTVGSMVFNEGEAQQLIEILSEKTGIIQDTWHKATQKGDPVAILKRQLEEKEKLLATEQEDAAVAKSKLRELNKEMAAEKAKAAAGEAKVKKQLVAREQEIAAVQARMQASYREHVKEVQQLQGKIRTLQEQLENGPNTQLARLQQENSILRDALNQATSQVESKQNAELAKLRQELSKVSKELVEKSEASRQEEQQRKALEAKATAFEKQVLQLQVSHKESEEALQKRLDEVSRELCRTQTSHASLRADAEKAQEQQQRLAELHSKLQSSEMEVKSKCEELSGLHGQLKEARAENSQLTERIRSIEALLEAGQARDTQASQVEADQQQMRLKELESQVSCLEKEATELKEAVEQQKGKNNDLREKNWKAMEALASAERACEEKLHSLTQAKEESEKQLRLAEAQTKEVLLALLPELSLSAHQNYAEWLQELKEKGSQLLKKPSATTEPPLDLASKLREAEETQSTLQAECDQYRTILAETEGMLKDLQKSVEEEEQVWKAKVGAAEEELQKSRVTVKHLEETIEKLKGELESSDQMREHTLYLEAELEKHMATASAECQNYAKEVAGLRQLLLESQSQLDTAKSDAQKQRDELTLVRQQLSEMKNHVEDGDIAGFPAVPPGVSPAEQDPVKLRTQLERTEATLEDEQTRRQKLTAEFEEAETTACRLQEELEKLRVACPLESSGTAEAAQLKERLEKEKKLTSDLGRAATKLQELLKTTQEQLAKEKDTVKKLQEQLEKTEDGSSSKEGTSV
;
A
#
# COMPACT_ATOMS: atom_id res chain seq x y z
N MET A 1 -12.48 -2.42 -3.28
CA MET A 1 -11.53 -3.53 -3.11
C MET A 1 -10.16 -2.89 -3.22
N ASP A 2 -9.56 -2.62 -2.08
CA ASP A 2 -8.89 -1.32 -1.90
C ASP A 2 -7.38 -1.45 -2.11
N ILE A 3 -6.88 -0.81 -3.17
CA ILE A 3 -5.52 -1.01 -3.70
C ILE A 3 -4.45 -0.26 -2.86
N TYR A 4 -4.88 0.45 -1.82
CA TYR A 4 -4.03 1.25 -0.92
C TYR A 4 -3.47 0.47 0.29
N ASP A 5 -3.71 -0.84 0.39
CA ASP A 5 -2.98 -1.71 1.33
C ASP A 5 -1.53 -1.86 0.87
N THR A 6 -0.57 -1.28 1.60
CA THR A 6 0.88 -1.40 1.33
C THR A 6 1.38 -2.85 1.37
N GLN A 7 0.69 -3.73 2.10
CA GLN A 7 0.97 -5.17 2.11
C GLN A 7 0.52 -5.83 0.79
N THR A 8 -0.60 -5.37 0.21
CA THR A 8 -1.07 -5.82 -1.11
C THR A 8 -0.20 -5.26 -2.24
N LEU A 9 0.20 -3.99 -2.20
CA LEU A 9 1.18 -3.44 -3.13
C LEU A 9 2.53 -4.18 -3.01
N GLY A 10 2.97 -4.47 -1.78
CA GLY A 10 4.14 -5.31 -1.51
C GLY A 10 4.03 -6.68 -2.14
N VAL A 11 2.91 -7.39 -1.96
CA VAL A 11 2.67 -8.72 -2.58
C VAL A 11 2.59 -8.64 -4.11
N VAL A 12 2.06 -7.55 -4.70
CA VAL A 12 2.04 -7.36 -6.17
C VAL A 12 3.44 -7.08 -6.71
N VAL A 13 4.25 -6.26 -6.03
CA VAL A 13 5.64 -5.97 -6.46
C VAL A 13 6.55 -7.18 -6.25
N PHE A 14 6.47 -7.86 -5.11
CA PHE A 14 7.25 -9.08 -4.86
C PHE A 14 6.78 -10.25 -5.73
N GLY A 15 5.47 -10.34 -6.01
CA GLY A 15 4.89 -11.29 -6.96
C GLY A 15 5.35 -11.02 -8.39
N GLY A 16 5.35 -9.76 -8.81
CA GLY A 16 5.91 -9.31 -10.08
C GLY A 16 7.41 -9.64 -10.20
N PHE A 17 8.20 -9.34 -9.16
CA PHE A 17 9.63 -9.66 -9.15
C PHE A 17 9.90 -11.17 -9.13
N MET A 18 9.06 -11.96 -8.45
CA MET A 18 9.11 -13.43 -8.48
C MET A 18 8.72 -13.98 -9.86
N VAL A 19 7.73 -13.39 -10.54
CA VAL A 19 7.35 -13.77 -11.91
C VAL A 19 8.43 -13.38 -12.92
N VAL A 20 9.01 -12.18 -12.82
CA VAL A 20 10.14 -11.74 -13.67
C VAL A 20 11.39 -12.57 -13.39
N SER A 21 11.64 -12.95 -12.13
CA SER A 21 12.72 -13.88 -11.77
C SER A 21 12.46 -15.30 -12.27
N ALA A 22 11.21 -15.79 -12.22
CA ALA A 22 10.84 -17.09 -12.75
C ALA A 22 10.91 -17.12 -14.29
N ILE A 23 10.54 -16.02 -14.97
CA ILE A 23 10.73 -15.84 -16.41
C ILE A 23 12.23 -15.75 -16.74
N GLY A 24 13.02 -15.01 -15.95
CA GLY A 24 14.48 -14.94 -16.10
C GLY A 24 15.16 -16.30 -15.93
N ILE A 25 14.80 -17.05 -14.89
CA ILE A 25 15.28 -18.42 -14.63
C ILE A 25 14.76 -19.38 -15.70
N PHE A 26 13.54 -19.22 -16.21
CA PHE A 26 13.01 -20.04 -17.31
C PHE A 26 13.70 -19.73 -18.65
N LEU A 27 14.01 -18.46 -18.94
CA LEU A 27 14.78 -18.06 -20.11
C LEU A 27 16.23 -18.55 -20.02
N VAL A 28 16.91 -18.33 -18.89
CA VAL A 28 18.25 -18.90 -18.64
C VAL A 28 18.19 -20.43 -18.71
N SER A 29 17.18 -21.09 -18.14
CA SER A 29 17.04 -22.55 -18.23
C SER A 29 16.68 -23.04 -19.65
N THR A 30 15.99 -22.26 -20.49
CA THR A 30 15.64 -22.68 -21.86
C THR A 30 16.71 -22.31 -22.91
N PHE A 31 17.60 -21.36 -22.59
CA PHE A 31 18.79 -21.06 -23.39
C PHE A 31 20.01 -21.90 -22.94
N SER A 32 20.30 -22.02 -21.63
CA SER A 32 21.40 -22.86 -21.13
C SER A 32 21.12 -24.37 -21.23
N MET A 33 19.87 -24.82 -21.33
CA MET A 33 19.56 -26.21 -21.74
C MET A 33 19.50 -26.40 -23.26
N LYS A 34 19.97 -25.42 -24.05
CA LYS A 34 20.22 -25.54 -25.49
C LYS A 34 21.70 -25.55 -25.88
N GLU A 35 22.61 -25.51 -24.92
CA GLU A 35 24.00 -25.92 -25.15
C GLU A 35 24.09 -27.44 -25.25
N THR A 36 23.64 -28.01 -26.38
CA THR A 36 24.09 -29.35 -26.76
C THR A 36 25.60 -29.28 -26.95
N SER A 37 26.35 -29.90 -26.04
CA SER A 37 27.81 -29.98 -26.13
C SER A 37 28.25 -30.43 -27.51
N TYR A 38 29.38 -29.92 -28.01
CA TYR A 38 29.89 -30.27 -29.34
C TYR A 38 30.11 -31.80 -29.50
N GLU A 39 30.45 -32.48 -28.41
CA GLU A 39 30.46 -33.95 -28.28
C GLU A 39 29.07 -34.58 -28.47
N GLU A 40 28.02 -34.01 -27.88
CA GLU A 40 26.64 -34.51 -27.99
C GLU A 40 26.02 -34.22 -29.36
N ALA A 41 26.33 -33.07 -29.96
CA ALA A 41 25.98 -32.75 -31.34
C ALA A 41 26.64 -33.75 -32.32
N LEU A 42 27.93 -34.02 -32.17
CA LEU A 42 28.64 -35.07 -32.92
C LEU A 42 28.09 -36.48 -32.61
N ALA A 43 27.69 -36.77 -31.37
CA ALA A 43 27.09 -38.05 -31.01
C ALA A 43 25.70 -38.25 -31.62
N ASN A 44 24.89 -37.19 -31.72
CA ASN A 44 23.60 -37.22 -32.41
C ASN A 44 23.77 -37.29 -33.93
N GLN A 45 24.69 -36.52 -34.53
CA GLN A 45 25.03 -36.66 -35.95
C GLN A 45 25.53 -38.07 -36.28
N ARG A 46 26.39 -38.67 -35.43
CA ARG A 46 26.83 -40.07 -35.56
C ARG A 46 25.67 -41.06 -35.38
N LYS A 47 24.75 -40.84 -34.44
CA LYS A 47 23.54 -41.67 -34.26
C LYS A 47 22.56 -41.53 -35.42
N GLU A 48 22.46 -40.37 -36.04
CA GLU A 48 21.58 -40.10 -37.18
C GLU A 48 22.15 -40.71 -38.47
N MET A 49 23.43 -40.51 -38.73
CA MET A 49 24.18 -41.23 -39.78
C MET A 49 24.13 -42.75 -39.58
N ALA A 50 24.17 -43.25 -38.33
CA ALA A 50 23.99 -44.67 -38.03
C ALA A 50 22.53 -45.15 -38.25
N LYS A 51 21.51 -44.32 -37.96
CA LYS A 51 20.10 -44.64 -38.20
C LYS A 51 19.78 -44.67 -39.69
N THR A 52 20.24 -43.69 -40.48
CA THR A 52 20.06 -43.67 -41.94
C THR A 52 20.82 -44.82 -42.59
N HIS A 53 22.02 -45.14 -42.13
CA HIS A 53 22.76 -46.31 -42.61
C HIS A 53 22.08 -47.65 -42.24
N HIS A 54 21.49 -47.78 -41.05
CA HIS A 54 20.77 -49.01 -40.67
C HIS A 54 19.38 -49.16 -41.32
N GLN A 55 18.77 -48.08 -41.83
CA GLN A 55 17.44 -48.19 -42.46
C GLN A 55 17.47 -48.88 -43.85
N LYS A 56 18.64 -49.03 -44.48
CA LYS A 56 18.79 -49.71 -45.78
C LYS A 56 19.15 -51.21 -45.72
N VAL A 57 19.43 -51.80 -44.54
CA VAL A 57 19.75 -53.24 -44.42
C VAL A 57 19.10 -53.91 -43.19
N GLU A 58 17.84 -54.36 -43.34
CA GLU A 58 17.31 -55.62 -42.76
C GLU A 58 15.84 -55.85 -43.18
N LYS A 59 15.60 -56.71 -44.18
CA LYS A 59 14.35 -57.50 -44.32
C LYS A 59 14.48 -58.64 -45.36
N LYS A 60 14.04 -59.84 -44.95
CA LYS A 60 13.78 -61.06 -45.77
C LYS A 60 14.97 -61.80 -46.44
N LYS A 61 15.84 -62.33 -45.57
CA LYS A 61 16.33 -63.73 -45.55
C LYS A 61 15.55 -64.74 -46.44
N LYS A 62 16.22 -65.42 -47.41
CA LYS A 62 16.01 -66.87 -47.72
C LYS A 62 17.12 -67.53 -48.57
N GLU A 63 17.59 -68.69 -48.07
CA GLU A 63 18.19 -69.87 -48.76
C GLU A 63 19.33 -69.79 -49.83
N LYS A 64 20.44 -70.51 -49.51
CA LYS A 64 21.27 -71.39 -50.40
C LYS A 64 22.21 -70.71 -51.44
N THR A 65 23.42 -71.18 -51.78
CA THR A 65 24.25 -72.35 -51.35
C THR A 65 25.74 -72.23 -51.74
N VAL A 66 26.64 -72.87 -50.95
CA VAL A 66 27.93 -73.52 -51.36
C VAL A 66 29.18 -72.66 -51.73
N GLU A 67 30.34 -73.30 -51.50
CA GLU A 67 31.78 -73.00 -51.72
C GLU A 67 32.19 -72.17 -53.00
N LYS A 68 33.43 -71.66 -53.22
CA LYS A 68 34.77 -72.25 -52.93
C LYS A 68 35.99 -71.31 -53.11
N LYS A 69 36.86 -71.23 -52.10
CA LYS A 69 38.35 -71.33 -52.14
C LYS A 69 39.15 -70.70 -53.33
N GLY A 70 39.80 -69.55 -53.13
CA GLY A 70 40.82 -68.94 -54.04
C GLY A 70 42.15 -68.57 -53.33
N LYS A 71 43.27 -68.35 -54.07
CA LYS A 71 44.62 -68.13 -53.48
C LYS A 71 45.74 -67.68 -54.47
N THR A 72 46.77 -66.94 -53.98
CA THR A 72 48.18 -66.83 -54.51
C THR A 72 48.42 -66.12 -55.89
N LYS A 73 49.59 -65.54 -56.28
CA LYS A 73 50.88 -65.07 -55.66
C LYS A 73 51.76 -64.27 -56.68
N LYS A 74 52.69 -63.40 -56.22
CA LYS A 74 53.95 -62.91 -56.89
C LYS A 74 53.86 -62.06 -58.20
N LYS A 75 54.90 -61.38 -58.73
CA LYS A 75 56.13 -60.65 -58.23
C LYS A 75 57.00 -60.16 -59.46
N GLU A 76 57.69 -59.00 -59.34
CA GLU A 76 58.85 -58.53 -60.18
C GLU A 76 58.58 -58.16 -61.68
N GLU A 77 59.40 -57.35 -62.42
CA GLU A 77 60.71 -56.68 -62.17
C GLU A 77 60.89 -55.32 -62.94
N LYS A 78 62.10 -54.71 -62.90
CA LYS A 78 62.62 -53.50 -63.62
C LYS A 78 63.45 -53.91 -64.88
N PRO A 79 64.35 -53.14 -65.59
CA PRO A 79 64.88 -51.76 -65.42
C PRO A 79 65.21 -50.90 -66.70
N ASN A 80 65.79 -49.70 -66.49
CA ASN A 80 66.62 -48.83 -67.37
C ASN A 80 66.06 -48.25 -68.71
N GLY A 81 66.41 -47.03 -69.17
CA GLY A 81 67.10 -45.88 -68.53
C GLY A 81 68.17 -45.16 -69.41
N LYS A 82 68.13 -43.81 -69.51
CA LYS A 82 69.27 -42.89 -69.81
C LYS A 82 68.88 -41.38 -69.77
N ILE A 83 69.89 -40.50 -69.71
CA ILE A 83 69.84 -39.02 -69.69
C ILE A 83 70.53 -38.48 -70.98
N PRO A 84 70.27 -37.24 -71.46
CA PRO A 84 71.13 -36.09 -71.08
C PRO A 84 70.43 -34.70 -70.99
N ASP A 85 71.23 -33.71 -70.60
CA ASP A 85 70.92 -32.42 -69.96
C ASP A 85 70.50 -31.17 -70.79
N HIS A 86 70.16 -30.11 -70.03
CA HIS A 86 70.39 -28.65 -70.22
C HIS A 86 69.55 -27.75 -71.18
N ASP A 87 68.62 -27.00 -70.54
CA ASP A 87 68.66 -25.53 -70.32
C ASP A 87 67.70 -24.52 -71.04
N LEU A 88 67.46 -23.40 -70.32
CA LEU A 88 66.95 -22.06 -70.71
C LEU A 88 65.49 -21.89 -71.21
N ALA A 89 64.54 -21.96 -70.26
CA ALA A 89 63.58 -20.90 -69.84
C ALA A 89 62.63 -20.17 -70.86
N PRO A 90 61.49 -19.55 -70.41
CA PRO A 90 60.79 -19.62 -69.11
C PRO A 90 59.26 -19.96 -69.22
N ASN A 91 58.54 -19.84 -68.09
CA ASN A 91 57.07 -19.74 -67.92
C ASN A 91 56.18 -21.02 -67.92
N VAL A 92 56.24 -21.71 -66.78
CA VAL A 92 55.11 -21.99 -65.86
C VAL A 92 53.89 -22.83 -66.32
N THR A 93 53.85 -24.05 -65.79
CA THR A 93 52.64 -24.86 -65.45
C THR A 93 52.35 -24.74 -63.93
N ILE A 94 51.34 -25.33 -63.26
CA ILE A 94 50.26 -26.32 -63.52
C ILE A 94 49.10 -25.95 -62.54
N LEU A 95 47.79 -26.23 -62.67
CA LEU A 95 46.92 -27.08 -63.50
C LEU A 95 46.50 -28.46 -62.89
N LEU A 96 45.21 -28.51 -62.47
CA LEU A 96 44.30 -29.67 -62.29
C LEU A 96 44.46 -30.66 -61.10
N LYS A 97 43.38 -30.76 -60.27
CA LYS A 97 42.53 -31.98 -60.02
C LYS A 97 42.31 -32.47 -58.55
N GLU A 98 41.07 -32.31 -58.05
CA GLU A 98 40.35 -33.16 -57.04
C GLU A 98 41.01 -33.37 -55.63
N PRO A 99 40.47 -34.20 -54.70
CA PRO A 99 39.20 -33.97 -53.97
C PRO A 99 39.26 -34.22 -52.42
N VAL A 100 38.15 -33.92 -51.72
CA VAL A 100 37.62 -34.59 -50.49
C VAL A 100 38.55 -34.80 -49.25
N ARG A 101 38.28 -33.99 -48.21
CA ARG A 101 38.19 -34.32 -46.74
C ARG A 101 39.40 -34.94 -45.98
N ALA A 102 39.99 -34.09 -45.11
CA ALA A 102 40.59 -34.42 -43.78
C ALA A 102 41.84 -35.36 -43.79
N PRO A 103 42.50 -35.72 -42.66
CA PRO A 103 42.31 -35.34 -41.24
C PRO A 103 43.64 -34.87 -40.52
N GLU A 104 43.63 -34.36 -39.27
CA GLU A 104 44.13 -35.03 -38.01
C GLU A 104 45.69 -35.08 -37.81
N VAL A 105 46.12 -35.67 -36.66
CA VAL A 105 47.37 -36.45 -36.39
C VAL A 105 48.34 -35.80 -35.37
N ALA A 106 49.00 -36.48 -34.40
CA ALA A 106 48.83 -37.74 -33.60
C ALA A 106 49.97 -37.76 -32.51
N VAL A 107 50.44 -38.79 -31.77
CA VAL A 107 50.21 -40.26 -31.54
C VAL A 107 50.85 -40.59 -30.14
N ALA A 108 50.35 -41.48 -29.26
CA ALA A 108 50.73 -42.91 -28.99
C ALA A 108 52.26 -43.28 -28.99
N PRO A 109 52.76 -44.46 -28.52
CA PRO A 109 52.13 -45.73 -28.03
C PRO A 109 52.32 -46.01 -26.50
N SER A 110 51.71 -47.00 -25.80
CA SER A 110 51.55 -48.49 -25.95
C SER A 110 52.83 -49.31 -25.61
N PRO A 111 52.81 -50.58 -25.08
CA PRO A 111 51.79 -51.65 -25.30
C PRO A 111 51.46 -52.72 -24.19
N VAL A 112 50.34 -53.49 -24.37
CA VAL A 112 50.15 -54.95 -24.03
C VAL A 112 50.02 -55.36 -22.51
N GLN A 113 49.36 -56.43 -22.00
CA GLN A 113 48.67 -57.66 -22.50
C GLN A 113 47.34 -58.04 -21.73
N SER A 114 47.12 -59.33 -21.34
CA SER A 114 45.91 -59.99 -20.76
C SER A 114 46.31 -61.34 -20.08
N PRO A 115 45.60 -61.95 -19.06
CA PRO A 115 44.33 -62.71 -19.29
C PRO A 115 43.33 -62.97 -18.09
N ILE A 116 42.06 -63.29 -18.43
CA ILE A 116 41.05 -64.27 -17.87
C ILE A 116 41.05 -64.70 -16.36
N VAL A 117 39.85 -64.77 -15.69
CA VAL A 117 39.27 -65.90 -14.86
C VAL A 117 38.25 -65.49 -13.73
N VAL A 118 36.98 -65.91 -13.89
CA VAL A 118 35.96 -66.44 -12.90
C VAL A 118 35.49 -65.62 -11.65
N ALA A 119 34.29 -65.97 -11.13
CA ALA A 119 33.58 -65.46 -9.92
C ALA A 119 33.88 -66.37 -8.66
N PRO A 120 33.06 -66.59 -7.59
CA PRO A 120 31.73 -66.07 -7.16
C PRO A 120 31.49 -65.83 -5.63
N ILE A 121 30.23 -65.52 -5.24
CA ILE A 121 29.48 -65.94 -4.00
C ILE A 121 29.80 -65.34 -2.57
N ALA A 122 28.73 -64.79 -1.95
CA ALA A 122 28.38 -64.70 -0.50
C ALA A 122 29.33 -63.92 0.47
N THR A 123 28.98 -63.54 1.72
CA THR A 123 27.99 -64.08 2.71
C THR A 123 27.43 -63.00 3.65
N ILE A 124 26.23 -63.22 4.23
CA ILE A 124 25.60 -62.40 5.30
C ILE A 124 25.75 -63.10 6.67
N PRO A 125 26.29 -62.43 7.70
CA PRO A 125 25.60 -62.32 9.01
C PRO A 125 25.81 -60.94 9.70
N ALA A 126 25.04 -60.49 10.69
CA ALA A 126 23.70 -60.85 11.18
C ALA A 126 23.15 -59.68 12.05
N MET A 127 21.84 -59.69 12.35
CA MET A 127 21.26 -58.90 13.47
C MET A 127 21.44 -59.69 14.79
N PRO A 128 21.20 -59.09 15.99
CA PRO A 128 19.82 -59.11 16.51
C PRO A 128 19.37 -57.93 17.42
N GLN A 129 18.05 -57.67 17.39
CA GLN A 129 17.20 -57.15 18.50
C GLN A 129 17.43 -55.68 18.97
N GLU A 130 16.44 -54.99 19.57
CA GLU A 130 15.15 -55.43 20.15
C GLU A 130 13.86 -54.88 19.49
N LYS A 131 12.73 -55.46 19.92
CA LYS A 131 11.29 -55.15 19.71
C LYS A 131 10.60 -55.36 21.08
N PRO A 132 9.46 -54.73 21.45
CA PRO A 132 8.16 -54.75 20.74
C PRO A 132 7.56 -53.33 20.50
N ALA A 133 6.58 -53.07 19.61
CA ALA A 133 5.19 -53.55 19.44
C ALA A 133 4.22 -53.05 20.56
N SER A 134 2.94 -52.70 20.31
CA SER A 134 2.03 -53.08 19.20
C SER A 134 0.87 -52.08 18.93
N SER A 135 0.13 -52.29 17.83
CA SER A 135 -1.16 -51.65 17.42
C SER A 135 -2.38 -52.48 17.93
N PRO A 136 -3.68 -52.37 17.49
CA PRO A 136 -4.34 -51.56 16.44
C PRO A 136 -5.79 -51.01 16.76
N LYS A 137 -6.46 -50.43 15.72
CA LYS A 137 -7.92 -50.34 15.35
C LYS A 137 -9.03 -50.68 16.41
N ASP A 138 -10.25 -50.10 16.38
CA ASP A 138 -11.20 -50.13 15.24
C ASP A 138 -12.58 -49.38 15.43
N LYS A 139 -13.34 -49.21 14.31
CA LYS A 139 -14.83 -49.12 14.14
C LYS A 139 -15.76 -47.95 14.61
N LYS A 140 -16.46 -47.39 13.59
CA LYS A 140 -17.86 -46.83 13.53
C LYS A 140 -18.15 -45.56 14.38
N LYS A 141 -18.98 -44.59 13.98
CA LYS A 141 -20.16 -44.46 13.05
C LYS A 141 -20.16 -42.99 12.49
N LYS A 142 -21.06 -42.39 11.67
CA LYS A 142 -22.35 -42.68 10.98
C LYS A 142 -22.55 -41.64 9.83
N GLU A 143 -23.26 -41.95 8.75
CA GLU A 143 -23.67 -41.06 7.62
C GLU A 143 -24.95 -40.20 7.91
N LYS A 144 -25.51 -39.27 7.10
CA LYS A 144 -25.44 -38.85 5.66
C LYS A 144 -25.52 -37.29 5.55
N LYS A 145 -25.27 -36.52 4.47
CA LYS A 145 -25.06 -36.63 2.99
C LYS A 145 -26.27 -36.22 2.07
N VAL A 146 -26.07 -35.20 1.19
CA VAL A 146 -26.85 -34.82 -0.05
C VAL A 146 -28.20 -34.07 0.16
N ALA A 147 -28.69 -33.11 -0.66
CA ALA A 147 -28.31 -32.45 -1.95
C ALA A 147 -28.34 -30.88 -1.81
N LYS A 148 -27.80 -29.96 -2.63
CA LYS A 148 -27.59 -29.73 -4.09
C LYS A 148 -28.85 -29.30 -4.90
N VAL A 149 -28.70 -28.21 -5.70
CA VAL A 149 -29.42 -27.78 -6.95
C VAL A 149 -29.94 -26.31 -6.93
N GLU A 150 -29.43 -25.48 -7.85
CA GLU A 150 -29.92 -24.16 -8.35
C GLU A 150 -30.96 -24.37 -9.50
N PRO A 151 -31.62 -23.39 -10.21
CA PRO A 151 -31.29 -21.95 -10.34
C PRO A 151 -32.42 -20.88 -10.60
N ALA A 152 -32.02 -19.60 -10.49
CA ALA A 152 -32.29 -18.43 -11.39
C ALA A 152 -33.70 -17.83 -11.75
N VAL A 153 -33.61 -16.56 -12.22
CA VAL A 153 -34.46 -15.71 -13.10
C VAL A 153 -35.88 -15.18 -12.70
N SER A 154 -35.88 -13.95 -12.16
CA SER A 154 -36.43 -12.68 -12.73
C SER A 154 -37.91 -12.45 -13.11
N SER A 155 -38.26 -11.14 -13.23
CA SER A 155 -39.44 -10.51 -13.87
C SER A 155 -40.70 -10.26 -12.99
N VAL A 156 -41.57 -9.24 -13.19
CA VAL A 156 -41.53 -7.99 -14.01
C VAL A 156 -42.62 -6.97 -13.56
N VAL A 157 -42.32 -5.65 -13.58
CA VAL A 157 -43.16 -4.44 -13.81
C VAL A 157 -44.53 -4.20 -13.10
N ASN A 158 -44.67 -2.99 -12.53
CA ASN A 158 -45.85 -2.11 -12.26
C ASN A 158 -47.27 -2.65 -11.98
N SER A 159 -47.94 -2.02 -11.01
CA SER A 159 -49.12 -1.18 -11.32
C SER A 159 -49.37 -0.07 -10.28
N ILE A 160 -50.24 0.89 -10.60
CA ILE A 160 -50.61 2.07 -9.80
C ILE A 160 -52.14 2.14 -9.67
N GLN A 161 -52.67 2.28 -8.45
CA GLN A 161 -53.88 3.05 -8.04
C GLN A 161 -54.17 2.75 -6.54
N VAL A 162 -54.56 3.64 -5.61
CA VAL A 162 -55.32 4.92 -5.57
C VAL A 162 -56.81 4.75 -5.22
N LEU A 163 -57.28 5.55 -4.24
CA LEU A 163 -58.61 5.61 -3.58
C LEU A 163 -58.94 4.39 -2.67
N ALA A 164 -59.49 4.45 -1.45
CA ALA A 164 -60.09 5.47 -0.54
C ALA A 164 -61.61 5.35 -0.30
N SER A 165 -62.00 4.99 0.93
CA SER A 165 -63.26 5.25 1.68
C SER A 165 -63.06 4.76 3.13
N LYS A 166 -63.50 5.40 4.22
CA LYS A 166 -64.88 5.66 4.71
C LYS A 166 -65.72 4.38 4.89
N SER A 167 -66.44 4.14 6.00
CA SER A 167 -66.62 4.92 7.24
C SER A 167 -67.47 4.16 8.29
N ALA A 168 -67.45 4.61 9.56
CA ALA A 168 -68.50 4.39 10.59
C ALA A 168 -68.56 2.96 11.22
N ILE A 169 -69.21 2.65 12.37
CA ILE A 169 -69.96 3.44 13.38
C ILE A 169 -70.10 2.65 14.72
N LEU A 170 -70.18 3.32 15.90
CA LEU A 170 -70.72 2.83 17.23
C LEU A 170 -70.11 1.53 17.85
N GLU A 171 -70.36 1.10 19.11
CA GLU A 171 -70.68 1.72 20.43
C GLU A 171 -70.67 0.61 21.51
N ALA A 172 -70.10 0.85 22.71
CA ALA A 172 -70.46 0.17 23.98
C ALA A 172 -69.67 0.69 25.20
N ALA A 173 -70.32 0.71 26.36
CA ALA A 173 -69.74 0.82 27.72
C ALA A 173 -70.10 -0.50 28.51
N PRO A 174 -69.99 -0.69 29.85
CA PRO A 174 -69.74 0.29 30.93
C PRO A 174 -68.94 -0.16 32.21
N LYS A 175 -68.52 0.83 33.04
CA LYS A 175 -68.56 0.89 34.55
C LYS A 175 -67.81 -0.19 35.40
N GLU A 176 -67.40 0.00 36.68
CA GLU A 176 -67.29 1.09 37.70
C GLU A 176 -66.37 0.59 38.87
N ALA A 177 -65.98 1.27 39.97
CA ALA A 177 -66.07 2.64 40.52
C ALA A 177 -65.01 2.85 41.66
N LYS A 178 -64.88 4.10 42.18
CA LYS A 178 -64.27 4.50 43.49
C LYS A 178 -62.74 4.34 43.62
N ASN A 179 -61.97 5.14 44.39
CA ASN A 179 -62.13 6.32 45.28
C ASN A 179 -60.69 6.95 45.44
N THR A 180 -60.36 8.14 45.98
CA THR A 180 -60.89 9.53 46.14
C THR A 180 -59.64 10.44 46.43
N ASP A 181 -59.56 11.67 46.97
CA ASP A 181 -60.48 12.59 47.71
C ASP A 181 -59.97 14.06 47.75
N MET A 182 -60.80 14.96 48.30
CA MET A 182 -60.54 16.25 48.97
C MET A 182 -59.58 17.34 48.38
N VAL A 183 -60.13 18.52 47.98
CA VAL A 183 -59.88 19.88 48.57
C VAL A 183 -60.55 21.04 47.76
N GLN A 184 -61.25 21.92 48.48
CA GLN A 184 -61.69 23.34 48.23
C GLN A 184 -62.24 23.89 46.88
N SER A 185 -63.58 24.07 46.85
CA SER A 185 -64.33 25.37 46.90
C SER A 185 -64.40 26.45 45.78
N GLN A 186 -65.62 27.02 45.66
CA GLN A 186 -66.13 28.25 44.99
C GLN A 186 -66.19 28.25 43.43
N GLU A 187 -67.34 28.35 42.73
CA GLU A 187 -68.58 29.18 42.80
C GLU A 187 -68.44 30.53 42.03
N ALA A 188 -69.32 31.00 41.11
CA ALA A 188 -70.77 30.80 40.82
C ALA A 188 -71.03 30.73 39.26
N PRO A 189 -72.23 31.00 38.64
CA PRO A 189 -73.59 31.29 39.15
C PRO A 189 -74.83 30.70 38.39
N LYS A 190 -76.02 30.81 39.02
CA LYS A 190 -77.40 30.98 38.45
C LYS A 190 -78.02 29.93 37.48
N GLN A 191 -79.18 29.37 37.87
CA GLN A 191 -80.50 29.79 37.30
C GLN A 191 -81.69 29.46 38.24
N GLU A 192 -82.96 29.58 37.79
CA GLU A 192 -84.11 29.99 38.62
C GLU A 192 -85.22 28.94 38.91
N ALA A 193 -85.82 29.05 40.12
CA ALA A 193 -87.24 28.80 40.45
C ALA A 193 -87.76 27.32 40.45
N PRO A 194 -88.98 27.00 40.98
CA PRO A 194 -90.02 27.89 41.53
C PRO A 194 -90.77 27.49 42.84
N ALA A 195 -91.58 28.44 43.34
CA ALA A 195 -92.92 28.30 43.97
C ALA A 195 -93.14 28.14 45.52
N LYS A 196 -93.97 29.07 46.06
CA LYS A 196 -95.00 28.91 47.14
C LYS A 196 -94.50 28.56 48.57
N LYS A 197 -94.71 29.35 49.65
CA LYS A 197 -95.99 29.92 50.20
C LYS A 197 -95.72 30.78 51.48
N LYS A 198 -96.56 31.82 51.74
CA LYS A 198 -96.90 32.43 53.07
C LYS A 198 -95.74 33.10 53.89
N SER A 199 -95.95 34.07 54.81
CA SER A 199 -97.13 34.90 55.17
C SER A 199 -96.79 36.11 56.07
N GLY A 200 -97.38 37.28 55.83
CA GLY A 200 -97.45 38.44 56.77
C GLY A 200 -96.18 39.31 56.90
N SER A 201 -96.21 40.54 57.45
CA SER A 201 -97.34 41.42 57.82
C SER A 201 -96.89 42.89 57.99
N LYS A 202 -97.69 43.85 57.47
CA LYS A 202 -97.85 45.30 57.80
C LYS A 202 -96.63 46.12 58.33
N LYS A 203 -96.17 47.20 57.66
CA LYS A 203 -96.81 48.52 57.32
C LYS A 203 -96.75 49.61 58.42
N LYS A 204 -96.08 50.73 58.12
CA LYS A 204 -96.24 52.12 58.65
C LYS A 204 -95.71 53.10 57.58
N GLY A 205 -96.07 54.39 57.45
CA GLY A 205 -97.18 55.20 58.03
C GLY A 205 -98.21 55.61 56.94
N PRO A 206 -99.14 56.55 57.18
CA PRO A 206 -98.82 58.00 57.32
C PRO A 206 -98.87 58.54 58.76
N LEU A 207 -98.77 59.87 58.91
CA LEU A 207 -98.51 60.59 60.16
C LEU A 207 -99.43 61.84 60.31
N ASP A 208 -99.95 62.03 61.53
CA ASP A 208 -100.47 63.27 62.16
C ASP A 208 -101.63 64.11 61.55
N SER A 209 -102.37 64.92 62.33
CA SER A 209 -102.87 64.79 63.73
C SER A 209 -103.85 65.93 64.11
N ASN A 210 -104.68 65.70 65.15
CA ASN A 210 -105.34 66.67 66.05
C ASN A 210 -106.47 67.62 65.56
N SER A 211 -107.70 67.29 66.02
CA SER A 211 -108.69 68.18 66.68
C SER A 211 -109.43 69.30 65.91
N PRO A 212 -110.63 69.74 66.38
CA PRO A 212 -111.52 69.15 67.40
C PRO A 212 -112.85 68.61 66.83
N LEU A 213 -113.62 67.88 67.63
CA LEU A 213 -114.95 67.37 67.25
C LEU A 213 -116.02 68.47 67.25
N TYR A 214 -116.24 69.11 66.11
CA TYR A 214 -117.50 69.81 65.83
C TYR A 214 -118.51 68.79 65.27
N LEU A 215 -119.56 68.48 66.02
CA LEU A 215 -120.59 67.52 65.59
C LEU A 215 -121.28 68.01 64.31
N PRO A 216 -121.24 67.27 63.19
CA PRO A 216 -121.97 67.67 61.98
C PRO A 216 -123.47 67.72 62.27
N TYR A 217 -124.14 68.77 61.79
CA TYR A 217 -125.60 68.94 61.94
C TYR A 217 -126.38 67.68 61.49
N LYS A 218 -125.94 67.02 60.42
CA LYS A 218 -126.52 65.74 59.95
C LYS A 218 -126.43 64.61 60.97
N THR A 219 -125.34 64.53 61.74
CA THR A 219 -125.18 63.54 62.81
C THR A 219 -126.10 63.87 63.98
N LEU A 220 -126.16 65.13 64.41
CA LEU A 220 -127.06 65.57 65.48
C LEU A 220 -128.54 65.31 65.12
N VAL A 221 -128.96 65.68 63.90
CA VAL A 221 -130.31 65.42 63.39
C VAL A 221 -130.60 63.93 63.27
N SER A 222 -129.61 63.11 62.88
CA SER A 222 -129.78 61.64 62.84
C SER A 222 -129.92 61.03 64.24
N THR A 223 -129.17 61.54 65.23
CA THR A 223 -129.30 61.10 66.64
C THR A 223 -130.66 61.51 67.20
N VAL A 224 -131.06 62.78 67.10
CA VAL A 224 -132.36 63.25 67.59
C VAL A 224 -133.51 62.55 66.87
N GLY A 225 -133.41 62.36 65.55
CA GLY A 225 -134.40 61.62 64.75
C GLY A 225 -134.39 60.09 64.93
N SER A 226 -133.48 59.54 65.75
CA SER A 226 -133.47 58.11 66.14
C SER A 226 -133.78 57.88 67.62
N MET A 227 -134.04 58.93 68.39
CA MET A 227 -134.52 58.82 69.77
C MET A 227 -136.06 58.80 69.78
N VAL A 228 -136.63 57.80 70.46
CA VAL A 228 -138.08 57.68 70.62
C VAL A 228 -138.48 58.42 71.89
N PHE A 229 -138.86 59.70 71.74
CA PHE A 229 -139.47 60.49 72.80
C PHE A 229 -140.87 59.96 73.11
N ASN A 230 -141.27 59.90 74.38
CA ASN A 230 -142.68 59.74 74.73
C ASN A 230 -143.43 61.09 74.57
N GLU A 231 -144.76 61.06 74.56
CA GLU A 231 -145.57 62.26 74.25
C GLU A 231 -145.37 63.40 75.28
N GLY A 232 -145.05 63.07 76.54
CA GLY A 232 -144.68 64.06 77.55
C GLY A 232 -143.30 64.69 77.29
N GLU A 233 -142.30 63.88 76.95
CA GLU A 233 -140.96 64.36 76.57
C GLU A 233 -140.97 65.17 75.27
N ALA A 234 -141.81 64.80 74.30
CA ALA A 234 -142.00 65.56 73.06
C ALA A 234 -142.62 66.94 73.34
N GLN A 235 -143.68 66.99 74.16
CA GLN A 235 -144.26 68.26 74.64
C GLN A 235 -143.23 69.09 75.39
N GLN A 236 -142.45 68.49 76.29
CA GLN A 236 -141.48 69.21 77.11
C GLN A 236 -140.25 69.69 76.31
N LEU A 237 -139.88 69.00 75.22
CA LEU A 237 -138.88 69.47 74.27
C LEU A 237 -139.41 70.66 73.45
N ILE A 238 -140.68 70.64 73.04
CA ILE A 238 -141.36 71.76 72.38
C ILE A 238 -141.49 72.96 73.33
N GLU A 239 -141.80 72.72 74.61
CA GLU A 239 -141.87 73.72 75.68
C GLU A 239 -140.51 74.40 75.86
N ILE A 240 -139.42 73.63 76.06
CA ILE A 240 -138.05 74.18 76.20
C ILE A 240 -137.57 74.94 74.95
N LEU A 241 -137.98 74.54 73.75
CA LEU A 241 -137.63 75.22 72.49
C LEU A 241 -138.47 76.50 72.24
N SER A 242 -139.71 76.56 72.72
CA SER A 242 -140.58 77.73 72.60
C SER A 242 -140.35 78.75 73.72
N GLU A 243 -140.14 78.32 74.96
CA GLU A 243 -139.82 79.17 76.12
C GLU A 243 -138.52 79.96 75.91
N LYS A 244 -137.57 79.43 75.11
CA LYS A 244 -136.31 80.09 74.77
C LYS A 244 -136.38 80.96 73.50
N THR A 245 -137.50 80.97 72.78
CA THR A 245 -137.71 81.78 71.56
C THR A 245 -138.76 82.86 71.85
N GLY A 246 -138.34 83.88 72.60
CA GLY A 246 -139.21 84.77 73.36
C GLY A 246 -140.37 85.42 72.59
N ILE A 247 -141.55 85.41 73.24
CA ILE A 247 -142.81 85.98 72.74
C ILE A 247 -142.69 87.51 72.64
N ILE A 248 -142.52 88.03 71.43
CA ILE A 248 -142.75 89.44 71.09
C ILE A 248 -144.10 89.55 70.39
N GLN A 249 -145.19 89.43 71.16
CA GLN A 249 -146.55 89.52 70.62
C GLN A 249 -147.55 90.19 71.58
N ASP A 250 -147.16 91.28 72.25
CA ASP A 250 -148.14 92.13 72.96
C ASP A 250 -147.74 93.61 72.96
N THR A 251 -147.83 94.24 71.79
CA THR A 251 -147.51 95.68 71.59
C THR A 251 -148.50 96.38 70.66
N TRP A 252 -149.69 95.79 70.46
CA TRP A 252 -150.65 96.20 69.43
C TRP A 252 -151.94 96.86 69.93
N HIS A 253 -151.95 97.34 71.19
CA HIS A 253 -153.12 98.02 71.79
C HIS A 253 -152.79 99.39 72.42
N LYS A 254 -152.34 100.38 71.60
CA LYS A 254 -152.54 101.84 71.79
C LYS A 254 -151.86 102.69 70.68
N ALA A 255 -152.57 102.95 69.59
CA ALA A 255 -152.17 103.95 68.58
C ALA A 255 -153.35 104.44 67.70
N THR A 256 -154.31 105.16 68.29
CA THR A 256 -155.39 105.80 67.51
C THR A 256 -154.92 107.11 66.87
N GLN A 257 -154.75 107.14 65.53
CA GLN A 257 -155.33 108.16 64.62
C GLN A 257 -154.78 108.09 63.17
N LYS A 258 -155.71 108.00 62.20
CA LYS A 258 -155.62 108.44 60.79
C LYS A 258 -154.44 107.93 59.91
N GLY A 259 -154.67 106.83 59.21
CA GLY A 259 -153.91 106.41 58.02
C GLY A 259 -154.56 105.19 57.34
N ASP A 260 -154.52 105.10 56.01
CA ASP A 260 -155.11 103.97 55.26
C ASP A 260 -154.16 102.74 55.29
N PRO A 261 -154.59 101.58 55.81
CA PRO A 261 -153.75 100.38 55.88
C PRO A 261 -153.35 99.82 54.50
N VAL A 262 -154.14 100.04 53.44
CA VAL A 262 -153.86 99.50 52.10
C VAL A 262 -152.58 100.11 51.51
N ALA A 263 -152.31 101.38 51.79
CA ALA A 263 -151.10 102.08 51.32
C ALA A 263 -149.82 101.55 52.01
N ILE A 264 -149.93 101.15 53.28
CA ILE A 264 -148.79 100.58 54.05
C ILE A 264 -148.47 99.18 53.53
N LEU A 265 -149.49 98.34 53.33
CA LEU A 265 -149.31 96.99 52.77
C LEU A 265 -148.76 97.03 51.33
N LYS A 266 -149.18 98.00 50.50
CA LYS A 266 -148.56 98.21 49.18
C LYS A 266 -147.08 98.58 49.26
N ARG A 267 -146.70 99.55 50.11
CA ARG A 267 -145.28 99.90 50.29
C ARG A 267 -144.46 98.71 50.80
N GLN A 268 -145.00 97.93 51.74
CA GLN A 268 -144.32 96.71 52.23
C GLN A 268 -144.19 95.63 51.14
N LEU A 269 -145.19 95.50 50.25
CA LEU A 269 -145.10 94.61 49.10
C LEU A 269 -144.03 95.09 48.11
N GLU A 270 -144.03 96.38 47.73
CA GLU A 270 -143.02 96.98 46.85
C GLU A 270 -141.59 96.87 47.43
N GLU A 271 -141.42 97.05 48.75
CA GLU A 271 -140.15 96.85 49.44
C GLU A 271 -139.74 95.36 49.46
N LYS A 272 -140.67 94.42 49.61
CA LYS A 272 -140.41 92.97 49.55
C LYS A 272 -140.12 92.48 48.13
N GLU A 273 -140.82 92.99 47.13
CA GLU A 273 -140.55 92.71 45.71
C GLU A 273 -139.19 93.27 45.29
N LYS A 274 -138.83 94.47 45.77
CA LYS A 274 -137.49 95.04 45.56
C LYS A 274 -136.40 94.20 46.23
N LEU A 275 -136.62 93.74 47.47
CA LEU A 275 -135.68 92.85 48.15
C LEU A 275 -135.54 91.50 47.43
N LEU A 276 -136.65 90.93 46.96
CA LEU A 276 -136.65 89.70 46.17
C LEU A 276 -135.92 89.88 44.83
N ALA A 277 -136.06 91.05 44.18
CA ALA A 277 -135.33 91.38 42.96
C ALA A 277 -133.82 91.47 43.22
N THR A 278 -133.38 92.14 44.30
CA THR A 278 -131.96 92.17 44.68
C THR A 278 -131.44 90.78 45.08
N GLU A 279 -132.23 89.95 45.76
CA GLU A 279 -131.84 88.57 46.10
C GLU A 279 -131.75 87.68 44.85
N GLN A 280 -132.62 87.86 43.85
CA GLN A 280 -132.52 87.19 42.56
C GLN A 280 -131.31 87.68 41.75
N GLU A 281 -130.96 88.96 41.81
CA GLU A 281 -129.75 89.50 41.19
C GLU A 281 -128.48 88.97 41.87
N ASP A 282 -128.40 89.00 43.20
CA ASP A 282 -127.30 88.40 43.98
C ASP A 282 -127.19 86.89 43.73
N ALA A 283 -128.31 86.17 43.64
CA ALA A 283 -128.32 84.75 43.27
C ALA A 283 -127.86 84.52 41.82
N ALA A 284 -128.19 85.41 40.89
CA ALA A 284 -127.71 85.36 39.52
C ALA A 284 -126.19 85.65 39.43
N VAL A 285 -125.70 86.63 40.20
CA VAL A 285 -124.27 86.97 40.35
C VAL A 285 -123.51 85.81 40.99
N ALA A 286 -124.00 85.22 42.07
CA ALA A 286 -123.42 84.05 42.73
C ALA A 286 -123.40 82.84 41.78
N LYS A 287 -124.48 82.60 41.03
CA LYS A 287 -124.56 81.56 40.00
C LYS A 287 -123.66 81.86 38.79
N SER A 288 -123.33 83.12 38.52
CA SER A 288 -122.32 83.50 37.52
C SER A 288 -120.92 83.19 38.02
N LYS A 289 -120.55 83.68 39.21
CA LYS A 289 -119.28 83.40 39.89
C LYS A 289 -119.04 81.89 40.07
N LEU A 290 -120.07 81.10 40.38
CA LEU A 290 -119.97 79.63 40.44
C LEU A 290 -119.72 78.98 39.07
N ARG A 291 -120.26 79.51 37.97
CA ARG A 291 -119.91 79.02 36.62
C ARG A 291 -118.47 79.40 36.26
N GLU A 292 -118.04 80.61 36.61
CA GLU A 292 -116.70 81.12 36.37
C GLU A 292 -115.64 80.31 37.14
N LEU A 293 -115.80 80.13 38.46
CA LEU A 293 -114.94 79.28 39.29
C LEU A 293 -114.94 77.81 38.82
N ASN A 294 -116.05 77.27 38.31
CA ASN A 294 -116.06 75.94 37.71
C ASN A 294 -115.30 75.89 36.37
N LYS A 295 -115.37 76.95 35.55
CA LYS A 295 -114.61 77.09 34.30
C LYS A 295 -113.12 77.24 34.57
N GLU A 296 -112.73 78.03 35.57
CA GLU A 296 -111.34 78.16 36.02
C GLU A 296 -110.82 76.84 36.59
N MET A 297 -111.59 76.17 37.47
CA MET A 297 -111.21 74.86 37.99
C MET A 297 -111.08 73.81 36.88
N ALA A 298 -111.93 73.85 35.85
CA ALA A 298 -111.80 72.98 34.68
C ALA A 298 -110.57 73.32 33.83
N ALA A 299 -110.28 74.60 33.62
CA ALA A 299 -109.10 75.07 32.89
C ALA A 299 -107.80 74.70 33.62
N GLU A 300 -107.72 74.89 34.94
CA GLU A 300 -106.54 74.54 35.73
C GLU A 300 -106.37 73.02 35.86
N LYS A 301 -107.47 72.24 35.94
CA LYS A 301 -107.41 70.77 35.81
C LYS A 301 -106.88 70.33 34.45
N ALA A 302 -107.33 70.97 33.36
CA ALA A 302 -106.82 70.67 32.01
C ALA A 302 -105.34 71.06 31.85
N LYS A 303 -104.92 72.20 32.42
CA LYS A 303 -103.53 72.69 32.44
C LYS A 303 -102.63 71.79 33.30
N ALA A 304 -103.10 71.32 34.45
CA ALA A 304 -102.42 70.34 35.28
C ALA A 304 -102.26 68.99 34.55
N ALA A 305 -103.33 68.47 33.93
CA ALA A 305 -103.29 67.24 33.14
C ALA A 305 -102.37 67.35 31.91
N ALA A 306 -102.33 68.51 31.23
CA ALA A 306 -101.39 68.77 30.15
C ALA A 306 -99.94 68.85 30.64
N GLY A 307 -99.70 69.43 31.82
CA GLY A 307 -98.41 69.42 32.50
C GLY A 307 -97.95 68.00 32.87
N GLU A 308 -98.83 67.22 33.48
CA GLU A 308 -98.58 65.82 33.83
C GLU A 308 -98.29 64.97 32.58
N ALA A 309 -99.06 65.14 31.51
CA ALA A 309 -98.82 64.46 30.24
C ALA A 309 -97.47 64.85 29.60
N LYS A 310 -97.07 66.13 29.70
CA LYS A 310 -95.74 66.60 29.24
C LYS A 310 -94.61 65.98 30.06
N VAL A 311 -94.75 65.94 31.39
CA VAL A 311 -93.75 65.31 32.28
C VAL A 311 -93.68 63.80 32.04
N LYS A 312 -94.81 63.09 31.89
CA LYS A 312 -94.83 61.67 31.52
C LYS A 312 -94.15 61.41 30.17
N LYS A 313 -94.38 62.25 29.16
CA LYS A 313 -93.69 62.14 27.86
C LYS A 313 -92.18 62.38 27.98
N GLN A 314 -91.73 63.31 28.83
CA GLN A 314 -90.31 63.52 29.10
C GLN A 314 -89.68 62.38 29.91
N LEU A 315 -90.41 61.79 30.86
CA LEU A 315 -89.97 60.62 31.62
C LEU A 315 -89.75 59.42 30.70
N VAL A 316 -90.75 59.07 29.87
CA VAL A 316 -90.63 57.98 28.89
C VAL A 316 -89.51 58.22 27.88
N ALA A 317 -89.31 59.47 27.42
CA ALA A 317 -88.18 59.80 26.57
C ALA A 317 -86.83 59.59 27.28
N ARG A 318 -86.72 59.94 28.58
CA ARG A 318 -85.51 59.71 29.39
C ARG A 318 -85.28 58.23 29.71
N GLU A 319 -86.34 57.46 29.94
CA GLU A 319 -86.27 56.00 30.08
C GLU A 319 -85.77 55.34 28.77
N GLN A 320 -86.22 55.83 27.61
CA GLN A 320 -85.73 55.39 26.30
C GLN A 320 -84.27 55.81 26.06
N GLU A 321 -83.86 57.02 26.42
CA GLU A 321 -82.46 57.48 26.37
C GLU A 321 -81.56 56.59 27.26
N ILE A 322 -81.98 56.30 28.50
CA ILE A 322 -81.26 55.42 29.43
C ILE A 322 -81.17 54.00 28.87
N ALA A 323 -82.25 53.43 28.34
CA ALA A 323 -82.25 52.12 27.72
C ALA A 323 -81.32 52.05 26.49
N ALA A 324 -81.30 53.10 25.65
CA ALA A 324 -80.41 53.20 24.50
C ALA A 324 -78.92 53.42 24.88
N VAL A 325 -78.64 54.04 26.02
CA VAL A 325 -77.28 54.10 26.59
C VAL A 325 -76.87 52.74 27.15
N GLN A 326 -77.73 52.08 27.94
CA GLN A 326 -77.46 50.75 28.47
C GLN A 326 -77.26 49.70 27.36
N ALA A 327 -78.05 49.76 26.29
CA ALA A 327 -77.91 48.87 25.14
C ALA A 327 -76.57 49.08 24.41
N ARG A 328 -76.16 50.34 24.16
CA ARG A 328 -74.85 50.65 23.55
C ARG A 328 -73.68 50.24 24.45
N MET A 329 -73.79 50.46 25.75
CA MET A 329 -72.80 50.03 26.74
C MET A 329 -72.66 48.50 26.77
N GLN A 330 -73.79 47.76 26.77
CA GLN A 330 -73.75 46.30 26.68
C GLN A 330 -73.21 45.79 25.33
N ALA A 331 -73.45 46.50 24.22
CA ALA A 331 -72.89 46.16 22.92
C ALA A 331 -71.36 46.31 22.91
N SER A 332 -70.84 47.46 23.33
CA SER A 332 -69.40 47.71 23.48
C SER A 332 -68.73 46.70 24.42
N TYR A 333 -69.33 46.38 25.58
CA TYR A 333 -68.78 45.33 26.44
C TYR A 333 -68.77 43.95 25.77
N ARG A 334 -69.78 43.59 24.97
CA ARG A 334 -69.79 42.32 24.21
C ARG A 334 -68.77 42.32 23.07
N GLU A 335 -68.42 43.47 22.52
CA GLU A 335 -67.38 43.62 21.50
C GLU A 335 -65.98 43.50 22.13
N HIS A 336 -65.70 44.27 23.18
CA HIS A 336 -64.43 44.15 23.92
C HIS A 336 -64.20 42.75 24.51
N VAL A 337 -65.24 42.05 24.98
CA VAL A 337 -65.11 40.64 25.41
C VAL A 337 -64.72 39.72 24.24
N LYS A 338 -65.24 39.94 23.03
CA LYS A 338 -64.80 39.19 21.84
C LYS A 338 -63.38 39.54 21.43
N GLU A 339 -62.99 40.82 21.48
CA GLU A 339 -61.63 41.27 21.19
C GLU A 339 -60.62 40.64 22.16
N VAL A 340 -60.91 40.69 23.47
CA VAL A 340 -60.09 40.04 24.50
C VAL A 340 -60.02 38.52 24.28
N GLN A 341 -61.13 37.85 23.94
CA GLN A 341 -61.11 36.42 23.60
C GLN A 341 -60.28 36.11 22.35
N GLN A 342 -60.35 36.95 21.31
CA GLN A 342 -59.52 36.80 20.10
C GLN A 342 -58.04 37.04 20.39
N LEU A 343 -57.70 38.05 21.19
CA LEU A 343 -56.33 38.33 21.61
C LEU A 343 -55.78 37.22 22.51
N GLN A 344 -56.57 36.72 23.46
CA GLN A 344 -56.20 35.59 24.31
C GLN A 344 -56.01 34.29 23.50
N GLY A 345 -56.83 34.08 22.46
CA GLY A 345 -56.64 33.00 21.48
C GLY A 345 -55.33 33.15 20.71
N LYS A 346 -55.04 34.34 20.17
CA LYS A 346 -53.77 34.63 19.47
C LYS A 346 -52.55 34.44 20.37
N ILE A 347 -52.62 34.94 21.61
CA ILE A 347 -51.56 34.76 22.62
C ILE A 347 -51.33 33.27 22.87
N ARG A 348 -52.39 32.47 23.06
CA ARG A 348 -52.25 31.01 23.24
C ARG A 348 -51.62 30.33 22.04
N THR A 349 -52.02 30.66 20.81
CA THR A 349 -51.40 30.08 19.60
C THR A 349 -49.94 30.50 19.41
N LEU A 350 -49.57 31.71 19.84
CA LEU A 350 -48.18 32.17 19.80
C LEU A 350 -47.33 31.52 20.90
N GLN A 351 -47.89 31.31 22.10
CA GLN A 351 -47.26 30.53 23.18
C GLN A 351 -47.05 29.08 22.72
N GLU A 352 -48.07 28.44 22.15
CA GLU A 352 -48.01 27.07 21.62
C GLU A 352 -46.97 26.93 20.48
N GLN A 353 -46.83 27.94 19.62
CA GLN A 353 -45.76 27.98 18.60
C GLN A 353 -44.37 28.21 19.20
N LEU A 354 -44.26 29.07 20.22
CA LEU A 354 -43.00 29.39 20.91
C LEU A 354 -42.51 28.24 21.82
N GLU A 355 -43.42 27.39 22.30
CA GLU A 355 -43.09 26.18 23.07
C GLU A 355 -42.78 25.00 22.13
N ASN A 356 -43.67 24.71 21.17
CA ASN A 356 -43.48 23.55 20.29
C ASN A 356 -42.39 23.75 19.23
N GLY A 357 -42.13 24.98 18.78
CA GLY A 357 -41.10 25.27 17.76
C GLY A 357 -39.69 24.87 18.22
N PRO A 358 -39.16 25.46 19.31
CA PRO A 358 -37.87 25.10 19.88
C PRO A 358 -37.82 23.64 20.34
N ASN A 359 -38.88 23.11 20.96
CA ASN A 359 -38.91 21.69 21.36
C ASN A 359 -38.83 20.74 20.15
N THR A 360 -39.49 21.06 19.03
CA THR A 360 -39.40 20.28 17.79
C THR A 360 -38.01 20.37 17.16
N GLN A 361 -37.37 21.54 17.18
CA GLN A 361 -36.00 21.71 16.70
C GLN A 361 -34.99 20.98 17.60
N LEU A 362 -35.14 21.06 18.92
CA LEU A 362 -34.32 20.37 19.90
C LEU A 362 -34.45 18.85 19.76
N ALA A 363 -35.67 18.31 19.58
CA ALA A 363 -35.89 16.89 19.34
C ALA A 363 -35.21 16.40 18.04
N ARG A 364 -35.25 17.18 16.96
CA ARG A 364 -34.51 16.87 15.72
C ARG A 364 -33.01 16.90 15.93
N LEU A 365 -32.47 17.96 16.55
CA LEU A 365 -31.04 18.08 16.85
C LEU A 365 -30.55 16.97 17.79
N GLN A 366 -31.37 16.51 18.73
CA GLN A 366 -31.10 15.35 19.58
C GLN A 366 -31.09 14.04 18.77
N GLN A 367 -32.05 13.84 17.87
CA GLN A 367 -32.11 12.68 16.97
C GLN A 367 -30.91 12.65 16.01
N GLU A 368 -30.57 13.78 15.39
CA GLU A 368 -29.39 13.96 14.56
C GLU A 368 -28.11 13.68 15.36
N ASN A 369 -28.01 14.16 16.60
CA ASN A 369 -26.90 13.85 17.49
C ASN A 369 -26.81 12.36 17.90
N SER A 370 -27.94 11.65 18.04
CA SER A 370 -27.91 10.19 18.24
C SER A 370 -27.44 9.46 16.98
N ILE A 371 -27.97 9.83 15.80
CA ILE A 371 -27.57 9.22 14.52
C ILE A 371 -26.08 9.46 14.24
N LEU A 372 -25.57 10.66 14.50
CA LEU A 372 -24.15 10.99 14.36
C LEU A 372 -23.27 10.24 15.38
N ARG A 373 -23.73 10.05 16.62
CA ARG A 373 -23.01 9.23 17.61
C ARG A 373 -23.00 7.75 17.23
N ASP A 374 -24.12 7.21 16.76
CA ASP A 374 -24.21 5.80 16.36
C ASP A 374 -23.40 5.53 15.09
N ALA A 375 -23.42 6.46 14.12
CA ALA A 375 -22.56 6.40 12.93
C ALA A 375 -21.07 6.54 13.28
N LEU A 376 -20.70 7.43 14.21
CA LEU A 376 -19.32 7.57 14.70
C LEU A 376 -18.85 6.30 15.43
N ASN A 377 -19.70 5.72 16.29
CA ASN A 377 -19.42 4.47 16.99
C ASN A 377 -19.27 3.30 15.99
N GLN A 378 -20.14 3.22 14.98
CA GLN A 378 -20.08 2.20 13.94
C GLN A 378 -18.81 2.35 13.08
N ALA A 379 -18.46 3.57 12.67
CA ALA A 379 -17.23 3.85 11.92
C ALA A 379 -15.98 3.53 12.76
N THR A 380 -15.96 3.94 14.04
CA THR A 380 -14.86 3.65 14.98
C THR A 380 -14.68 2.14 15.14
N SER A 381 -15.76 1.40 15.45
CA SER A 381 -15.72 -0.06 15.58
C SER A 381 -15.33 -0.76 14.27
N GLN A 382 -15.75 -0.23 13.11
CA GLN A 382 -15.32 -0.76 11.82
C GLN A 382 -13.81 -0.55 11.59
N VAL A 383 -13.28 0.64 11.87
CA VAL A 383 -11.84 0.96 11.79
C VAL A 383 -11.03 0.10 12.76
N GLU A 384 -11.46 -0.02 14.02
CA GLU A 384 -10.83 -0.90 15.02
C GLU A 384 -10.84 -2.36 14.56
N SER A 385 -11.94 -2.85 13.96
CA SER A 385 -12.02 -4.23 13.46
C SER A 385 -11.07 -4.49 12.28
N LYS A 386 -10.95 -3.53 11.34
CA LYS A 386 -9.99 -3.58 10.23
C LYS A 386 -8.56 -3.56 10.74
N GLN A 387 -8.23 -2.59 11.60
CA GLN A 387 -6.90 -2.44 12.19
C GLN A 387 -6.49 -3.69 13.00
N ASN A 388 -7.41 -4.31 13.75
CA ASN A 388 -7.13 -5.56 14.45
C ASN A 388 -6.92 -6.76 13.49
N ALA A 389 -7.65 -6.82 12.37
CA ALA A 389 -7.42 -7.84 11.33
C ALA A 389 -6.08 -7.64 10.60
N GLU A 390 -5.71 -6.40 10.28
CA GLU A 390 -4.42 -6.04 9.70
C GLU A 390 -3.26 -6.34 10.68
N LEU A 391 -3.40 -6.00 11.97
CA LEU A 391 -2.45 -6.37 13.01
C LEU A 391 -2.33 -7.89 13.17
N ALA A 392 -3.40 -8.66 12.99
CA ALA A 392 -3.35 -10.12 12.98
C ALA A 392 -2.61 -10.66 11.74
N LYS A 393 -2.90 -10.12 10.54
CA LYS A 393 -2.22 -10.45 9.28
C LYS A 393 -0.72 -10.13 9.34
N LEU A 394 -0.34 -8.94 9.83
CA LEU A 394 1.05 -8.54 10.07
C LEU A 394 1.76 -9.44 11.08
N ARG A 395 1.11 -9.81 12.19
CA ARG A 395 1.66 -10.79 13.15
C ARG A 395 1.85 -12.18 12.52
N GLN A 396 0.91 -12.62 11.69
CA GLN A 396 1.02 -13.88 10.96
C GLN A 396 2.18 -13.84 9.95
N GLU A 397 2.32 -12.77 9.17
CA GLU A 397 3.43 -12.61 8.22
C GLU A 397 4.78 -12.51 8.92
N LEU A 398 4.89 -11.77 10.03
CA LEU A 398 6.10 -11.76 10.87
C LEU A 398 6.45 -13.16 11.38
N SER A 399 5.46 -13.95 11.81
CA SER A 399 5.69 -15.33 12.25
C SER A 399 6.12 -16.25 11.09
N LYS A 400 5.61 -16.02 9.89
CA LYS A 400 5.97 -16.76 8.67
C LYS A 400 7.40 -16.42 8.23
N VAL A 401 7.73 -15.14 8.10
CA VAL A 401 9.08 -14.67 7.70
C VAL A 401 10.12 -15.07 8.75
N SER A 402 9.78 -15.03 10.05
CA SER A 402 10.64 -15.56 11.11
C SER A 402 10.92 -17.06 10.94
N LYS A 403 9.90 -17.86 10.61
CA LYS A 403 10.05 -19.29 10.34
C LYS A 403 10.87 -19.58 9.07
N GLU A 404 10.61 -18.85 7.98
CA GLU A 404 11.38 -18.96 6.73
C GLU A 404 12.85 -18.52 6.90
N LEU A 405 13.11 -17.53 7.76
CA LEU A 405 14.46 -17.11 8.14
C LEU A 405 15.20 -18.18 8.95
N VAL A 406 14.52 -18.81 9.92
CA VAL A 406 15.08 -19.95 10.68
C VAL A 406 15.38 -21.11 9.73
N GLU A 407 14.44 -21.52 8.89
CA GLU A 407 14.61 -22.61 7.91
C GLU A 407 15.76 -22.33 6.92
N LYS A 408 15.90 -21.10 6.42
CA LYS A 408 17.07 -20.69 5.62
C LYS A 408 18.37 -20.71 6.41
N SER A 409 18.37 -20.30 7.67
CA SER A 409 19.57 -20.32 8.51
C SER A 409 20.04 -21.74 8.82
N GLU A 410 19.10 -22.67 9.01
CA GLU A 410 19.39 -24.10 9.19
C GLU A 410 19.89 -24.74 7.90
N ALA A 411 19.27 -24.43 6.74
CA ALA A 411 19.73 -24.89 5.43
C ALA A 411 21.14 -24.38 5.10
N SER A 412 21.41 -23.08 5.31
CA SER A 412 22.74 -22.50 5.09
C SER A 412 23.80 -23.09 6.03
N ARG A 413 23.44 -23.37 7.29
CA ARG A 413 24.30 -24.10 8.23
C ARG A 413 24.58 -25.54 7.78
N GLN A 414 23.61 -26.23 7.20
CA GLN A 414 23.82 -27.57 6.63
C GLN A 414 24.73 -27.51 5.40
N GLU A 415 24.57 -26.52 4.52
CA GLU A 415 25.45 -26.27 3.37
C GLU A 415 26.89 -25.96 3.83
N GLU A 416 27.08 -25.12 4.85
CA GLU A 416 28.40 -24.81 5.41
C GLU A 416 29.07 -26.07 6.02
N GLN A 417 28.30 -26.97 6.65
CA GLN A 417 28.78 -28.26 7.12
C GLN A 417 29.16 -29.19 5.97
N GLN A 418 28.39 -29.23 4.88
CA GLN A 418 28.73 -30.00 3.68
C GLN A 418 29.99 -29.46 3.00
N ARG A 419 30.13 -28.13 2.89
CA ARG A 419 31.33 -27.47 2.36
C ARG A 419 32.57 -27.87 3.17
N LYS A 420 32.52 -27.76 4.50
CA LYS A 420 33.63 -28.17 5.39
C LYS A 420 33.97 -29.66 5.25
N ALA A 421 32.98 -30.52 5.03
CA ALA A 421 33.20 -31.95 4.77
C ALA A 421 33.81 -32.24 3.38
N LEU A 422 33.55 -31.41 2.37
CA LEU A 422 34.20 -31.49 1.05
C LEU A 422 35.63 -30.93 1.09
N GLU A 423 35.86 -29.83 1.80
CA GLU A 423 37.17 -29.20 2.04
C GLU A 423 38.12 -30.13 2.82
N ALA A 424 37.59 -30.85 3.82
CA ALA A 424 38.32 -31.92 4.51
C ALA A 424 38.67 -33.12 3.60
N LYS A 425 37.88 -33.39 2.55
CA LYS A 425 38.21 -34.41 1.53
C LYS A 425 39.23 -33.90 0.52
N ALA A 426 39.11 -32.66 0.07
CA ALA A 426 40.07 -32.02 -0.84
C ALA A 426 41.48 -32.02 -0.22
N THR A 427 41.61 -31.52 1.01
CA THR A 427 42.90 -31.52 1.74
C THR A 427 43.42 -32.92 2.10
N ALA A 428 42.57 -33.96 2.10
CA ALA A 428 43.01 -35.35 2.19
C ALA A 428 43.56 -35.88 0.86
N PHE A 429 42.92 -35.56 -0.27
CA PHE A 429 43.41 -35.90 -1.61
C PHE A 429 44.70 -35.14 -1.95
N GLU A 430 44.85 -33.87 -1.58
CA GLU A 430 46.09 -33.10 -1.72
C GLU A 430 47.26 -33.80 -1.01
N LYS A 431 47.05 -34.25 0.24
CA LYS A 431 48.05 -35.03 0.98
C LYS A 431 48.38 -36.36 0.30
N GLN A 432 47.39 -37.03 -0.29
CA GLN A 432 47.62 -38.26 -1.05
C GLN A 432 48.42 -38.02 -2.34
N VAL A 433 48.15 -36.92 -3.06
CA VAL A 433 48.92 -36.50 -4.25
C VAL A 433 50.36 -36.13 -3.88
N LEU A 434 50.56 -35.38 -2.80
CA LEU A 434 51.90 -35.06 -2.29
C LEU A 434 52.68 -36.32 -1.86
N GLN A 435 52.02 -37.27 -1.18
CA GLN A 435 52.64 -38.55 -0.82
C GLN A 435 53.02 -39.37 -2.06
N LEU A 436 52.16 -39.39 -3.09
CA LEU A 436 52.45 -40.05 -4.36
C LEU A 436 53.63 -39.36 -5.08
N GLN A 437 53.68 -38.03 -5.13
CA GLN A 437 54.82 -37.29 -5.70
C GLN A 437 56.14 -37.59 -4.98
N VAL A 438 56.14 -37.66 -3.64
CA VAL A 438 57.33 -38.06 -2.86
C VAL A 438 57.75 -39.48 -3.23
N SER A 439 56.83 -40.45 -3.24
CA SER A 439 57.15 -41.84 -3.60
C SER A 439 57.62 -42.01 -5.05
N HIS A 440 57.09 -41.21 -5.99
CA HIS A 440 57.57 -41.16 -7.36
C HIS A 440 59.02 -40.68 -7.40
N LYS A 441 59.31 -39.54 -6.76
CA LYS A 441 60.66 -38.97 -6.72
C LYS A 441 61.66 -39.91 -6.04
N GLU A 442 61.27 -40.58 -4.95
CA GLU A 442 62.11 -41.59 -4.30
C GLU A 442 62.41 -42.77 -5.24
N SER A 443 61.43 -43.21 -6.03
CA SER A 443 61.61 -44.27 -7.04
C SER A 443 62.49 -43.83 -8.22
N GLU A 444 62.35 -42.58 -8.66
CA GLU A 444 63.12 -41.94 -9.72
C GLU A 444 64.59 -41.76 -9.30
N GLU A 445 64.84 -41.26 -8.09
CA GLU A 445 66.17 -41.21 -7.50
C GLU A 445 66.79 -42.62 -7.31
N ALA A 446 65.98 -43.64 -7.00
CA ALA A 446 66.46 -45.02 -6.89
C ALA A 446 66.81 -45.62 -8.26
N LEU A 447 66.07 -45.29 -9.31
CA LEU A 447 66.39 -45.66 -10.69
C LEU A 447 67.65 -44.94 -11.18
N GLN A 448 67.81 -43.64 -10.90
CA GLN A 448 69.03 -42.90 -11.22
C GLN A 448 70.25 -43.51 -10.53
N LYS A 449 70.17 -43.81 -9.23
CA LYS A 449 71.26 -44.47 -8.47
C LYS A 449 71.64 -45.84 -9.06
N ARG A 450 70.68 -46.58 -9.65
CA ARG A 450 70.95 -47.83 -10.39
C ARG A 450 71.62 -47.56 -11.74
N LEU A 451 71.15 -46.57 -12.50
CA LEU A 451 71.76 -46.16 -13.77
C LEU A 451 73.22 -45.70 -13.57
N ASP A 452 73.49 -45.00 -12.47
CA ASP A 452 74.84 -44.56 -12.09
C ASP A 452 75.75 -45.74 -11.69
N GLU A 453 75.23 -46.80 -11.05
CA GLU A 453 76.01 -48.02 -10.79
C GLU A 453 76.28 -48.79 -12.07
N VAL A 454 75.27 -49.04 -12.91
CA VAL A 454 75.43 -49.73 -14.20
C VAL A 454 76.42 -48.97 -15.11
N SER A 455 76.39 -47.64 -15.10
CA SER A 455 77.36 -46.81 -15.83
C SER A 455 78.78 -46.97 -15.27
N ARG A 456 78.94 -47.06 -13.95
CA ARG A 456 80.25 -47.31 -13.32
C ARG A 456 80.74 -48.75 -13.53
N GLU A 457 79.85 -49.74 -13.53
CA GLU A 457 80.16 -51.13 -13.89
C GLU A 457 80.56 -51.25 -15.36
N LEU A 458 79.88 -50.55 -16.27
CA LEU A 458 80.26 -50.47 -17.68
C LEU A 458 81.65 -49.84 -17.84
N CYS A 459 81.95 -48.72 -17.18
CA CYS A 459 83.28 -48.11 -17.21
C CYS A 459 84.38 -49.02 -16.63
N ARG A 460 84.12 -49.72 -15.51
CA ARG A 460 85.03 -50.73 -14.95
C ARG A 460 85.30 -51.86 -15.96
N THR A 461 84.24 -52.37 -16.59
CA THR A 461 84.28 -53.48 -17.55
C THR A 461 84.99 -53.08 -18.84
N GLN A 462 84.72 -51.88 -19.37
CA GLN A 462 85.41 -51.29 -20.51
C GLN A 462 86.91 -51.09 -20.23
N THR A 463 87.26 -50.64 -19.03
CA THR A 463 88.67 -50.50 -18.60
C THR A 463 89.35 -51.87 -18.52
N SER A 464 88.66 -52.88 -17.97
CA SER A 464 89.15 -54.27 -17.91
C SER A 464 89.37 -54.85 -19.31
N HIS A 465 88.42 -54.67 -20.24
CA HIS A 465 88.58 -55.04 -21.65
C HIS A 465 89.73 -54.30 -22.34
N ALA A 466 89.98 -53.03 -22.00
CA ALA A 466 91.12 -52.29 -22.54
C ALA A 466 92.46 -52.86 -22.04
N SER A 467 92.58 -53.21 -20.76
CA SER A 467 93.78 -53.91 -20.25
C SER A 467 93.95 -55.30 -20.88
N LEU A 468 92.88 -56.10 -20.99
CA LEU A 468 92.93 -57.41 -21.62
C LEU A 468 93.31 -57.33 -23.10
N ARG A 469 92.87 -56.29 -23.82
CA ARG A 469 93.31 -56.05 -25.20
C ARG A 469 94.80 -55.70 -25.26
N ALA A 470 95.27 -54.78 -24.42
CA ALA A 470 96.68 -54.41 -24.37
C ALA A 470 97.59 -55.58 -23.98
N ASP A 471 97.12 -56.51 -23.15
CA ASP A 471 97.86 -57.73 -22.80
C ASP A 471 97.81 -58.79 -23.92
N ALA A 472 96.70 -58.87 -24.67
CA ALA A 472 96.62 -59.69 -25.89
C ALA A 472 97.52 -59.15 -27.01
N GLU A 473 97.61 -57.83 -27.17
CA GLU A 473 98.54 -57.17 -28.11
C GLU A 473 100.01 -57.47 -27.73
N LYS A 474 100.38 -57.38 -26.45
CA LYS A 474 101.71 -57.81 -25.96
C LYS A 474 101.98 -59.30 -26.21
N ALA A 475 100.98 -60.17 -26.02
CA ALA A 475 101.12 -61.59 -26.30
C ALA A 475 101.31 -61.84 -27.80
N GLN A 476 100.63 -61.09 -28.67
CA GLN A 476 100.81 -61.13 -30.11
C GLN A 476 102.21 -60.63 -30.53
N GLU A 477 102.73 -59.55 -29.93
CA GLU A 477 104.14 -59.13 -30.13
C GLU A 477 105.12 -60.22 -29.70
N GLN A 478 104.89 -60.87 -28.55
CA GLN A 478 105.72 -61.98 -28.07
C GLN A 478 105.67 -63.16 -29.05
N GLN A 479 104.50 -63.49 -29.59
CA GLN A 479 104.36 -64.55 -30.59
C GLN A 479 105.00 -64.18 -31.94
N GLN A 480 104.99 -62.91 -32.35
CA GLN A 480 105.76 -62.42 -33.50
C GLN A 480 107.27 -62.54 -33.25
N ARG A 481 107.76 -62.14 -32.07
CA ARG A 481 109.18 -62.31 -31.69
C ARG A 481 109.58 -63.79 -31.63
N LEU A 482 108.70 -64.67 -31.17
CA LEU A 482 108.92 -66.13 -31.20
C LEU A 482 108.91 -66.67 -32.64
N ALA A 483 108.05 -66.17 -33.53
CA ALA A 483 108.06 -66.54 -34.95
C ALA A 483 109.33 -66.05 -35.68
N GLU A 484 109.81 -64.84 -35.37
CA GLU A 484 111.12 -64.36 -35.82
C GLU A 484 112.27 -65.23 -35.31
N LEU A 485 112.25 -65.58 -34.02
CA LEU A 485 113.27 -66.45 -33.42
C LEU A 485 113.21 -67.86 -34.02
N HIS A 486 112.02 -68.38 -34.33
CA HIS A 486 111.84 -69.64 -35.04
C HIS A 486 112.36 -69.55 -36.48
N SER A 487 112.11 -68.46 -37.21
CA SER A 487 112.67 -68.24 -38.54
C SER A 487 114.20 -68.11 -38.52
N LYS A 488 114.76 -67.44 -37.50
CA LYS A 488 116.21 -67.34 -37.27
C LYS A 488 116.80 -68.71 -36.92
N LEU A 489 116.13 -69.47 -36.05
CA LEU A 489 116.51 -70.84 -35.71
C LEU A 489 116.45 -71.77 -36.93
N GLN A 490 115.41 -71.67 -37.77
CA GLN A 490 115.36 -72.43 -39.03
C GLN A 490 116.46 -72.02 -40.00
N SER A 491 116.80 -70.72 -40.08
CA SER A 491 117.93 -70.29 -40.91
C SER A 491 119.28 -70.82 -40.38
N SER A 492 119.48 -70.87 -39.06
CA SER A 492 120.69 -71.47 -38.48
C SER A 492 120.66 -73.01 -38.48
N GLU A 493 119.49 -73.64 -38.49
CA GLU A 493 119.33 -75.09 -38.69
C GLU A 493 119.63 -75.46 -40.15
N MET A 494 119.21 -74.63 -41.11
CA MET A 494 119.58 -74.77 -42.52
C MET A 494 121.06 -74.48 -42.76
N GLU A 495 121.65 -73.50 -42.06
CA GLU A 495 123.10 -73.27 -42.08
C GLU A 495 123.85 -74.43 -41.42
N VAL A 496 123.39 -74.99 -40.30
CA VAL A 496 123.95 -76.19 -39.67
C VAL A 496 123.76 -77.43 -40.55
N LYS A 497 122.66 -77.55 -41.31
CA LYS A 497 122.49 -78.60 -42.34
C LYS A 497 123.49 -78.41 -43.47
N SER A 498 123.64 -77.20 -44.02
CA SER A 498 124.67 -76.86 -45.00
C SER A 498 126.09 -77.12 -44.47
N LYS A 499 126.35 -76.86 -43.18
CA LYS A 499 127.62 -77.16 -42.53
C LYS A 499 127.80 -78.65 -42.22
N CYS A 500 126.74 -79.40 -41.98
CA CYS A 500 126.75 -80.86 -41.92
C CYS A 500 126.91 -81.50 -43.30
N GLU A 501 126.42 -80.86 -44.37
CA GLU A 501 126.60 -81.26 -45.76
C GLU A 501 128.03 -80.95 -46.21
N GLU A 502 128.56 -79.75 -45.93
CA GLU A 502 129.98 -79.41 -46.05
C GLU A 502 130.85 -80.36 -45.22
N LEU A 503 130.51 -80.66 -43.97
CA LEU A 503 131.22 -81.65 -43.16
C LEU A 503 131.04 -83.07 -43.69
N SER A 504 129.95 -83.40 -44.39
CA SER A 504 129.78 -84.68 -45.08
C SER A 504 130.59 -84.76 -46.37
N GLY A 505 130.82 -83.61 -47.03
CA GLY A 505 131.68 -83.44 -48.20
C GLY A 505 133.15 -83.39 -47.83
N LEU A 506 133.52 -82.78 -46.70
CA LEU A 506 134.85 -82.82 -46.10
C LEU A 506 135.13 -84.18 -45.45
N HIS A 507 134.12 -84.85 -44.88
CA HIS A 507 134.20 -86.26 -44.50
C HIS A 507 134.19 -87.17 -45.73
N GLY A 508 133.65 -86.70 -46.85
CA GLY A 508 133.74 -87.29 -48.19
C GLY A 508 135.16 -87.23 -48.71
N GLN A 509 135.76 -86.04 -48.77
CA GLN A 509 137.17 -85.80 -49.11
C GLN A 509 138.13 -86.45 -48.11
N LEU A 510 137.79 -86.53 -46.82
CA LEU A 510 138.55 -87.28 -45.82
C LEU A 510 138.36 -88.79 -46.00
N LYS A 511 137.19 -89.27 -46.44
CA LYS A 511 136.98 -90.66 -46.85
C LYS A 511 137.72 -90.97 -48.15
N GLU A 512 137.77 -90.06 -49.11
CA GLU A 512 138.55 -90.17 -50.34
C GLU A 512 140.04 -90.18 -50.00
N ALA A 513 140.58 -89.18 -49.31
CA ALA A 513 141.98 -89.16 -48.86
C ALA A 513 142.34 -90.35 -47.94
N ARG A 514 141.37 -90.92 -47.21
CA ARG A 514 141.54 -92.13 -46.38
C ARG A 514 141.35 -93.43 -47.18
N ALA A 515 140.60 -93.42 -48.28
CA ALA A 515 140.46 -94.50 -49.26
C ALA A 515 141.50 -94.40 -50.39
N GLU A 516 142.24 -93.30 -50.49
CA GLU A 516 143.49 -93.12 -51.21
C GLU A 516 144.64 -93.62 -50.34
N ASN A 517 144.67 -93.28 -49.05
CA ASN A 517 145.56 -93.94 -48.09
C ASN A 517 145.25 -95.44 -47.99
N SER A 518 143.98 -95.86 -48.02
CA SER A 518 143.63 -97.28 -48.10
C SER A 518 143.95 -97.83 -49.49
N GLN A 519 143.63 -97.20 -50.61
CA GLN A 519 144.09 -97.63 -51.95
C GLN A 519 145.62 -97.68 -52.11
N LEU A 520 146.40 -96.98 -51.29
CA LEU A 520 147.85 -97.10 -51.25
C LEU A 520 148.28 -98.25 -50.32
N THR A 521 147.68 -98.37 -49.14
CA THR A 521 147.92 -99.48 -48.19
C THR A 521 147.37 -100.82 -48.70
N GLU A 522 146.40 -100.77 -49.61
CA GLU A 522 145.70 -101.82 -50.36
C GLU A 522 146.06 -101.80 -51.86
N ARG A 523 147.06 -101.01 -52.27
CA ARG A 523 147.97 -101.37 -53.39
C ARG A 523 149.32 -101.90 -52.90
N ILE A 524 149.53 -101.82 -51.59
CA ILE A 524 150.41 -102.69 -50.80
C ILE A 524 149.60 -103.93 -50.32
N ARG A 525 148.35 -104.12 -50.82
CA ARG A 525 147.37 -105.22 -50.52
C ARG A 525 146.06 -105.11 -51.35
N SER A 526 145.98 -105.42 -52.64
CA SER A 526 146.85 -106.22 -53.50
C SER A 526 148.12 -105.51 -53.97
N ILE A 527 149.29 -106.15 -53.91
CA ILE A 527 149.57 -107.52 -53.45
C ILE A 527 149.92 -107.44 -51.96
N GLU A 528 149.24 -108.03 -50.97
CA GLU A 528 148.28 -109.17 -50.89
C GLU A 528 146.91 -109.06 -51.60
N ALA A 529 145.84 -108.50 -50.99
CA ALA A 529 144.43 -108.58 -51.49
C ALA A 529 143.52 -107.36 -51.19
N LEU A 530 142.83 -106.83 -52.21
CA LEU A 530 142.03 -105.56 -52.31
C LEU A 530 140.60 -105.53 -51.70
N LEU A 531 140.31 -104.49 -50.88
CA LEU A 531 139.22 -103.46 -50.93
C LEU A 531 137.67 -103.71 -50.88
N GLU A 532 136.99 -102.70 -50.27
CA GLU A 532 135.56 -102.26 -50.32
C GLU A 532 134.44 -103.08 -49.58
N ALA A 533 133.34 -102.53 -49.01
CA ALA A 533 132.85 -101.16 -48.66
C ALA A 533 131.58 -101.18 -47.71
N GLY A 534 130.92 -100.05 -47.34
CA GLY A 534 129.60 -99.99 -46.62
C GLY A 534 129.08 -98.60 -46.10
N GLN A 535 127.87 -98.49 -45.47
CA GLN A 535 127.26 -97.43 -44.53
C GLN A 535 125.78 -96.91 -44.76
N ALA A 536 125.20 -96.09 -43.81
CA ALA A 536 123.91 -95.27 -43.75
C ALA A 536 122.62 -95.91 -43.09
N ARG A 537 121.48 -95.29 -42.63
CA ARG A 537 120.89 -93.97 -42.13
C ARG A 537 119.41 -94.25 -41.58
N ASP A 538 118.42 -93.42 -41.10
CA ASP A 538 118.06 -91.97 -40.85
C ASP A 538 117.04 -91.72 -39.64
N THR A 539 115.94 -90.91 -39.76
CA THR A 539 114.99 -90.32 -38.72
C THR A 539 113.46 -90.51 -39.05
N GLN A 540 112.33 -89.90 -38.55
CA GLN A 540 111.84 -88.73 -37.69
C GLN A 540 110.35 -89.04 -37.19
N ALA A 541 109.32 -88.28 -36.68
CA ALA A 541 108.90 -86.91 -36.18
C ALA A 541 107.47 -86.98 -35.47
N SER A 542 106.87 -85.92 -34.81
CA SER A 542 105.42 -85.86 -34.36
C SER A 542 104.81 -84.47 -33.91
N GLN A 543 103.46 -84.32 -33.79
CA GLN A 543 102.64 -83.05 -33.69
C GLN A 543 101.18 -83.25 -33.12
N VAL A 544 100.59 -82.37 -32.25
CA VAL A 544 99.13 -82.40 -31.86
C VAL A 544 98.38 -81.06 -31.55
N GLU A 545 98.84 -80.17 -30.66
CA GLU A 545 97.95 -79.30 -29.81
C GLU A 545 97.11 -78.15 -30.47
N ALA A 546 97.02 -78.01 -31.80
CA ALA A 546 96.51 -76.79 -32.44
C ALA A 546 94.98 -76.53 -32.32
N ASP A 547 94.14 -77.56 -32.44
CA ASP A 547 92.73 -77.37 -32.84
C ASP A 547 91.82 -76.75 -31.76
N GLN A 548 92.16 -76.88 -30.47
CA GLN A 548 91.21 -76.56 -29.39
C GLN A 548 91.07 -75.05 -29.09
N GLN A 549 91.94 -74.20 -29.65
CA GLN A 549 91.81 -72.75 -29.52
C GLN A 549 90.85 -72.15 -30.56
N GLN A 550 90.77 -72.73 -31.76
CA GLN A 550 90.14 -72.10 -32.92
C GLN A 550 88.59 -72.04 -32.86
N MET A 551 87.93 -72.86 -32.03
CA MET A 551 86.47 -72.75 -31.81
C MET A 551 86.08 -71.53 -30.97
N ARG A 552 86.87 -71.14 -29.96
CA ARG A 552 86.50 -70.05 -29.04
C ARG A 552 86.58 -68.66 -29.67
N LEU A 553 87.40 -68.46 -30.69
CA LEU A 553 87.46 -67.20 -31.44
C LEU A 553 86.17 -66.95 -32.25
N LYS A 554 85.63 -67.98 -32.91
CA LYS A 554 84.42 -67.88 -33.75
C LYS A 554 83.17 -67.49 -32.96
N GLU A 555 83.05 -67.98 -31.73
CA GLU A 555 81.95 -67.62 -30.83
C GLU A 555 81.95 -66.12 -30.51
N LEU A 556 83.12 -65.57 -30.17
CA LEU A 556 83.29 -64.15 -29.83
C LEU A 556 83.08 -63.22 -31.04
N GLU A 557 83.59 -63.62 -32.20
CA GLU A 557 83.41 -62.93 -33.49
C GLU A 557 81.92 -62.82 -33.87
N SER A 558 81.12 -63.85 -33.57
CA SER A 558 79.67 -63.83 -33.83
C SER A 558 78.92 -62.77 -33.00
N GLN A 559 79.31 -62.57 -31.73
CA GLN A 559 78.64 -61.63 -30.83
C GLN A 559 78.95 -60.17 -31.19
N VAL A 560 80.21 -59.87 -31.57
CA VAL A 560 80.57 -58.55 -32.12
C VAL A 560 79.75 -58.26 -33.38
N SER A 561 79.64 -59.24 -34.29
CA SER A 561 78.84 -59.09 -35.50
C SER A 561 77.34 -58.83 -35.24
N CYS A 562 76.78 -59.25 -34.09
CA CYS A 562 75.40 -58.91 -33.73
C CYS A 562 75.27 -57.45 -33.24
N LEU A 563 76.15 -57.01 -32.34
CA LEU A 563 76.12 -55.64 -31.81
C LEU A 563 76.42 -54.58 -32.89
N GLU A 564 77.27 -54.90 -33.87
CA GLU A 564 77.50 -54.03 -35.03
C GLU A 564 76.24 -53.88 -35.90
N LYS A 565 75.39 -54.91 -36.03
CA LYS A 565 74.12 -54.82 -36.75
C LYS A 565 73.10 -53.95 -36.00
N GLU A 566 72.94 -54.14 -34.69
CA GLU A 566 72.06 -53.28 -33.87
C GLU A 566 72.49 -51.80 -33.95
N ALA A 567 73.80 -51.53 -33.96
CA ALA A 567 74.34 -50.18 -34.11
C ALA A 567 74.13 -49.58 -35.51
N THR A 568 74.10 -50.38 -36.59
CA THR A 568 73.73 -49.89 -37.93
C THR A 568 72.22 -49.72 -38.09
N GLU A 569 71.41 -50.66 -37.59
CA GLU A 569 69.95 -50.58 -37.61
C GLU A 569 69.42 -49.33 -36.88
N LEU A 570 70.01 -48.95 -35.73
CA LEU A 570 69.67 -47.71 -35.03
C LEU A 570 70.06 -46.45 -35.82
N LYS A 571 71.20 -46.45 -36.54
CA LYS A 571 71.57 -45.34 -37.44
C LYS A 571 70.62 -45.22 -38.62
N GLU A 572 70.27 -46.34 -39.25
CA GLU A 572 69.31 -46.37 -40.35
C GLU A 572 67.92 -45.91 -39.89
N ALA A 573 67.48 -46.30 -38.69
CA ALA A 573 66.23 -45.81 -38.10
C ALA A 573 66.24 -44.28 -37.91
N VAL A 574 67.36 -43.70 -37.44
CA VAL A 574 67.50 -42.24 -37.27
C VAL A 574 67.50 -41.49 -38.61
N GLU A 575 68.24 -41.96 -39.63
CA GLU A 575 68.22 -41.30 -40.94
C GLU A 575 66.91 -41.53 -41.70
N GLN A 576 66.25 -42.68 -41.52
CA GLN A 576 64.85 -42.83 -41.95
C GLN A 576 63.94 -41.81 -41.27
N GLN A 577 64.17 -41.47 -40.00
CA GLN A 577 63.38 -40.46 -39.27
C GLN A 577 63.61 -39.04 -39.83
N LYS A 578 64.85 -38.70 -40.19
CA LYS A 578 65.15 -37.43 -40.89
C LYS A 578 64.61 -37.39 -42.31
N GLY A 579 64.71 -38.51 -43.05
CA GLY A 579 64.09 -38.70 -44.36
C GLY A 579 62.59 -38.43 -44.27
N LYS A 580 61.87 -39.12 -43.37
CA LYS A 580 60.45 -38.89 -43.08
C LYS A 580 60.14 -37.43 -42.71
N ASN A 581 61.03 -36.73 -42.00
CA ASN A 581 60.82 -35.31 -41.66
C ASN A 581 60.97 -34.37 -42.87
N ASN A 582 61.96 -34.60 -43.73
CA ASN A 582 62.13 -33.84 -44.98
C ASN A 582 61.02 -34.16 -45.99
N ASP A 583 60.64 -35.44 -46.13
CA ASP A 583 59.44 -35.90 -46.84
C ASP A 583 58.19 -35.14 -46.38
N LEU A 584 57.99 -35.00 -45.06
CA LEU A 584 56.83 -34.28 -44.51
C LEU A 584 56.89 -32.78 -44.81
N ARG A 585 58.08 -32.16 -44.79
CA ARG A 585 58.25 -30.76 -45.23
C ARG A 585 57.96 -30.59 -46.71
N GLU A 586 58.46 -31.48 -47.57
CA GLU A 586 58.22 -31.45 -49.01
C GLU A 586 56.73 -31.70 -49.33
N LYS A 587 56.08 -32.64 -48.64
CA LYS A 587 54.64 -32.92 -48.74
C LYS A 587 53.80 -31.74 -48.24
N ASN A 588 54.21 -31.06 -47.16
CA ASN A 588 53.51 -29.89 -46.64
C ASN A 588 53.67 -28.67 -47.56
N TRP A 589 54.87 -28.44 -48.11
CA TRP A 589 55.12 -27.42 -49.12
C TRP A 589 54.32 -27.68 -50.41
N LYS A 590 54.34 -28.93 -50.92
CA LYS A 590 53.49 -29.34 -52.06
C LYS A 590 51.99 -29.26 -51.78
N ALA A 591 51.56 -29.46 -50.53
CA ALA A 591 50.17 -29.25 -50.14
C ALA A 591 49.78 -27.76 -50.13
N MET A 592 50.68 -26.86 -49.70
CA MET A 592 50.47 -25.42 -49.84
C MET A 592 50.47 -24.97 -51.31
N GLU A 593 51.36 -25.51 -52.15
CA GLU A 593 51.40 -25.19 -53.58
C GLU A 593 50.16 -25.74 -54.33
N ALA A 594 49.69 -26.94 -53.97
CA ALA A 594 48.44 -27.51 -54.45
C ALA A 594 47.22 -26.70 -53.99
N LEU A 595 47.20 -26.20 -52.75
CA LEU A 595 46.13 -25.32 -52.25
C LEU A 595 46.12 -23.99 -53.01
N ALA A 596 47.26 -23.30 -53.09
CA ALA A 596 47.40 -22.01 -53.77
C ALA A 596 47.25 -22.09 -55.32
N SER A 597 47.25 -23.29 -55.90
CA SER A 597 46.87 -23.51 -57.31
C SER A 597 45.42 -23.97 -57.47
N ALA A 598 44.84 -24.67 -56.50
CA ALA A 598 43.41 -24.95 -56.43
C ALA A 598 42.57 -23.68 -56.21
N GLU A 599 43.05 -22.75 -55.37
CA GLU A 599 42.42 -21.44 -55.13
C GLU A 599 42.34 -20.62 -56.43
N ARG A 600 43.48 -20.39 -57.11
CA ARG A 600 43.49 -19.73 -58.43
C ARG A 600 42.65 -20.46 -59.48
N ALA A 601 42.68 -21.79 -59.53
CA ALA A 601 41.82 -22.56 -60.42
C ALA A 601 40.32 -22.46 -60.08
N CYS A 602 39.96 -22.07 -58.85
CA CYS A 602 38.59 -21.74 -58.46
C CYS A 602 38.24 -20.29 -58.83
N GLU A 603 39.15 -19.33 -58.67
CA GLU A 603 39.00 -17.94 -59.13
C GLU A 603 38.81 -17.87 -60.66
N GLU A 604 39.66 -18.55 -61.43
CA GLU A 604 39.56 -18.66 -62.89
C GLU A 604 38.25 -19.31 -63.33
N LYS A 605 37.77 -20.34 -62.61
CA LYS A 605 36.45 -20.95 -62.84
C LYS A 605 35.30 -20.02 -62.50
N LEU A 606 35.38 -19.26 -61.41
CA LEU A 606 34.35 -18.30 -61.02
C LEU A 606 34.26 -17.18 -62.07
N HIS A 607 35.41 -16.67 -62.54
CA HIS A 607 35.46 -15.63 -63.55
C HIS A 607 34.95 -16.13 -64.92
N SER A 608 35.36 -17.32 -65.36
CA SER A 608 34.89 -17.90 -66.62
C SER A 608 33.42 -18.35 -66.57
N LEU A 609 32.90 -18.83 -65.43
CA LEU A 609 31.45 -19.05 -65.24
C LEU A 609 30.67 -17.73 -65.27
N THR A 610 31.22 -16.65 -64.72
CA THR A 610 30.61 -15.31 -64.78
C THR A 610 30.56 -14.81 -66.22
N GLN A 611 31.66 -14.95 -66.98
CA GLN A 611 31.71 -14.61 -68.40
C GLN A 611 30.73 -15.48 -69.22
N ALA A 612 30.68 -16.79 -68.99
CA ALA A 612 29.73 -17.69 -69.67
C ALA A 612 28.26 -17.39 -69.33
N LYS A 613 27.97 -16.95 -68.10
CA LYS A 613 26.66 -16.43 -67.70
C LYS A 613 26.32 -15.16 -68.49
N GLU A 614 27.23 -14.20 -68.60
CA GLU A 614 27.01 -13.02 -69.42
C GLU A 614 26.84 -13.34 -70.91
N GLU A 615 27.65 -14.25 -71.45
CA GLU A 615 27.61 -14.67 -72.86
C GLU A 615 26.27 -15.35 -73.19
N SER A 616 25.81 -16.26 -72.32
CA SER A 616 24.50 -16.91 -72.47
C SER A 616 23.32 -15.94 -72.23
N GLU A 617 23.46 -14.96 -71.34
CA GLU A 617 22.50 -13.86 -71.19
C GLU A 617 22.43 -12.93 -72.42
N LYS A 618 23.55 -12.73 -73.13
CA LYS A 618 23.61 -11.98 -74.39
C LYS A 618 22.99 -12.80 -75.53
N GLN A 619 23.31 -14.09 -75.61
CA GLN A 619 22.72 -15.02 -76.59
C GLN A 619 21.22 -15.22 -76.38
N LEU A 620 20.73 -15.28 -75.13
CA LEU A 620 19.29 -15.35 -74.84
C LEU A 620 18.58 -14.10 -75.34
N ARG A 621 19.06 -12.89 -75.00
CA ARG A 621 18.46 -11.63 -75.50
C ARG A 621 18.51 -11.51 -77.03
N LEU A 622 19.58 -12.01 -77.67
CA LEU A 622 19.68 -12.09 -79.13
C LEU A 622 18.63 -13.06 -79.72
N ALA A 623 18.49 -14.25 -79.13
CA ALA A 623 17.52 -15.26 -79.57
C ALA A 623 16.07 -14.81 -79.34
N GLU A 624 15.77 -14.10 -78.25
CA GLU A 624 14.47 -13.45 -78.00
C GLU A 624 14.16 -12.39 -79.07
N ALA A 625 15.14 -11.55 -79.42
CA ALA A 625 14.99 -10.53 -80.45
C ALA A 625 14.79 -11.15 -81.85
N GLN A 626 15.62 -12.12 -82.22
CA GLN A 626 15.51 -12.85 -83.50
C GLN A 626 14.21 -13.66 -83.59
N THR A 627 13.75 -14.26 -82.49
CA THR A 627 12.47 -14.99 -82.46
C THR A 627 11.29 -14.04 -82.61
N LYS A 628 11.34 -12.85 -81.99
CA LYS A 628 10.38 -11.76 -82.24
C LYS A 628 10.39 -11.32 -83.71
N GLU A 629 11.56 -11.05 -84.27
CA GLU A 629 11.73 -10.61 -85.67
C GLU A 629 11.22 -11.65 -86.68
N VAL A 630 11.64 -12.91 -86.56
CA VAL A 630 11.24 -14.00 -87.46
C VAL A 630 9.74 -14.29 -87.37
N LEU A 631 9.14 -14.27 -86.18
CA LEU A 631 7.70 -14.52 -86.04
C LEU A 631 6.86 -13.33 -86.53
N LEU A 632 7.34 -12.09 -86.38
CA LEU A 632 6.71 -10.90 -87.02
C LEU A 632 6.83 -10.95 -88.56
N ALA A 633 7.95 -11.44 -89.10
CA ALA A 633 8.13 -11.62 -90.54
C ALA A 633 7.26 -12.75 -91.12
N LEU A 634 7.01 -13.82 -90.36
CA LEU A 634 6.15 -14.94 -90.75
C LEU A 634 4.64 -14.66 -90.55
N LEU A 635 4.27 -13.74 -89.65
CA LEU A 635 2.89 -13.36 -89.34
C LEU A 635 2.69 -11.82 -89.33
N PRO A 636 2.84 -11.11 -90.47
CA PRO A 636 2.84 -9.64 -90.49
C PRO A 636 1.55 -8.97 -90.00
N GLU A 637 0.42 -9.68 -90.09
CA GLU A 637 -0.91 -9.20 -89.65
C GLU A 637 -1.03 -9.08 -88.11
N LEU A 638 -0.04 -9.53 -87.33
CA LEU A 638 -0.03 -9.52 -85.87
C LEU A 638 0.99 -8.54 -85.26
N SER A 639 1.07 -7.33 -85.80
CA SER A 639 1.87 -6.23 -85.23
C SER A 639 1.30 -5.76 -83.89
N LEU A 640 1.92 -6.16 -82.78
CA LEU A 640 1.57 -5.79 -81.40
C LEU A 640 2.68 -4.97 -80.71
N SER A 641 2.34 -4.29 -79.62
CA SER A 641 3.15 -3.18 -79.05
C SER A 641 4.57 -3.57 -78.64
N ALA A 642 5.55 -2.77 -79.07
CA ALA A 642 6.99 -3.02 -78.93
C ALA A 642 7.57 -2.75 -77.52
N HIS A 643 6.78 -2.91 -76.45
CA HIS A 643 7.19 -2.60 -75.06
C HIS A 643 6.57 -3.52 -74.00
N GLN A 644 6.44 -4.83 -74.31
CA GLN A 644 6.07 -5.88 -73.35
C GLN A 644 7.18 -6.93 -73.18
N ASN A 645 7.13 -7.64 -72.04
CA ASN A 645 8.08 -8.71 -71.71
C ASN A 645 8.00 -9.85 -72.75
N TYR A 646 9.09 -10.61 -72.93
CA TYR A 646 9.15 -11.67 -73.94
C TYR A 646 8.14 -12.79 -73.67
N ALA A 647 7.93 -13.17 -72.40
CA ALA A 647 6.95 -14.17 -72.01
C ALA A 647 5.50 -13.75 -72.27
N GLU A 648 5.15 -12.50 -71.93
CA GLU A 648 3.82 -11.91 -72.14
C GLU A 648 3.47 -11.85 -73.64
N TRP A 649 4.42 -11.36 -74.44
CA TRP A 649 4.30 -11.29 -75.90
C TRP A 649 4.12 -12.67 -76.55
N LEU A 650 4.87 -13.70 -76.10
CA LEU A 650 4.70 -15.08 -76.58
C LEU A 650 3.32 -15.66 -76.25
N GLN A 651 2.75 -15.30 -75.08
CA GLN A 651 1.44 -15.78 -74.67
C GLN A 651 0.32 -15.17 -75.52
N GLU A 652 0.39 -13.89 -75.84
CA GLU A 652 -0.58 -13.23 -76.73
C GLU A 652 -0.46 -13.73 -78.19
N LEU A 653 0.77 -13.99 -78.67
CA LEU A 653 1.01 -14.62 -79.97
C LEU A 653 0.40 -16.03 -80.03
N LYS A 654 0.52 -16.82 -78.95
CA LYS A 654 -0.01 -18.19 -78.87
C LYS A 654 -1.53 -18.22 -79.02
N GLU A 655 -2.27 -17.31 -78.39
CA GLU A 655 -3.74 -17.28 -78.51
C GLU A 655 -4.20 -16.93 -79.94
N LYS A 656 -3.52 -15.99 -80.61
CA LYS A 656 -3.88 -15.57 -81.97
C LYS A 656 -3.41 -16.56 -83.03
N GLY A 657 -2.20 -17.11 -82.91
CA GLY A 657 -1.66 -18.16 -83.79
C GLY A 657 -2.43 -19.48 -83.74
N SER A 658 -3.04 -19.81 -82.59
CA SER A 658 -3.87 -21.02 -82.43
C SER A 658 -5.12 -21.05 -83.32
N GLN A 659 -5.50 -19.93 -83.93
CA GLN A 659 -6.64 -19.85 -84.86
C GLN A 659 -6.30 -20.27 -86.29
N LEU A 660 -5.00 -20.33 -86.66
CA LEU A 660 -4.54 -20.55 -88.04
C LEU A 660 -4.08 -21.98 -88.35
N LEU A 661 -3.74 -22.80 -87.34
CA LEU A 661 -3.05 -24.08 -87.54
C LEU A 661 -4.00 -25.28 -87.69
N LYS A 662 -4.58 -25.51 -88.89
CA LYS A 662 -5.47 -26.66 -89.17
C LYS A 662 -5.29 -27.35 -90.55
N LYS A 663 -4.09 -27.89 -90.85
CA LYS A 663 -3.93 -29.03 -91.81
C LYS A 663 -2.54 -29.74 -91.72
N PRO A 664 -2.44 -31.09 -91.71
CA PRO A 664 -1.14 -31.80 -91.62
C PRO A 664 -0.87 -32.94 -92.64
N SER A 665 0.42 -33.22 -92.88
CA SER A 665 1.05 -34.50 -93.36
C SER A 665 2.59 -34.33 -93.29
N ALA A 666 3.44 -35.22 -92.73
CA ALA A 666 3.71 -36.65 -92.98
C ALA A 666 4.41 -36.93 -94.35
N THR A 667 5.48 -37.74 -94.49
CA THR A 667 6.35 -38.50 -93.54
C THR A 667 7.86 -38.31 -93.92
N THR A 668 8.89 -39.19 -93.88
CA THR A 668 9.13 -40.66 -93.71
C THR A 668 10.62 -40.92 -93.28
N GLU A 669 10.97 -42.13 -92.81
CA GLU A 669 12.33 -42.55 -92.37
C GLU A 669 13.24 -43.16 -93.49
N PRO A 670 14.57 -43.29 -93.26
CA PRO A 670 15.50 -44.11 -94.06
C PRO A 670 16.24 -45.19 -93.17
N PRO A 671 17.48 -45.73 -93.42
CA PRO A 671 17.67 -47.20 -93.35
C PRO A 671 18.89 -47.74 -92.54
N LEU A 672 19.13 -49.05 -92.66
CA LEU A 672 19.92 -49.98 -91.81
C LEU A 672 21.38 -49.64 -91.40
N ASP A 673 22.01 -48.56 -91.88
CA ASP A 673 23.18 -47.95 -91.19
C ASP A 673 22.78 -47.46 -89.78
N LEU A 674 21.48 -47.17 -89.63
CA LEU A 674 20.78 -47.15 -88.36
C LEU A 674 21.12 -48.34 -87.46
N ALA A 675 21.20 -49.61 -87.88
CA ALA A 675 21.25 -50.72 -86.91
C ALA A 675 22.48 -50.73 -85.98
N SER A 676 23.63 -50.24 -86.45
CA SER A 676 24.83 -50.02 -85.62
C SER A 676 24.78 -48.68 -84.88
N LYS A 677 24.37 -47.61 -85.57
CA LYS A 677 24.24 -46.27 -84.98
C LYS A 677 23.10 -46.16 -83.98
N LEU A 678 22.13 -47.07 -84.04
CA LEU A 678 21.02 -47.26 -83.12
C LEU A 678 21.51 -47.97 -81.88
N ARG A 679 22.45 -48.92 -81.96
CA ARG A 679 23.06 -49.50 -80.75
C ARG A 679 23.99 -48.51 -80.06
N GLU A 680 24.79 -47.77 -80.82
CA GLU A 680 25.61 -46.68 -80.28
C GLU A 680 24.73 -45.53 -79.74
N ALA A 681 23.61 -45.24 -80.40
CA ALA A 681 22.57 -44.35 -79.88
C ALA A 681 21.82 -44.95 -78.69
N GLU A 682 21.58 -46.26 -78.57
CA GLU A 682 20.94 -46.92 -77.42
C GLU A 682 21.87 -46.93 -76.21
N GLU A 683 23.17 -47.14 -76.41
CA GLU A 683 24.19 -47.09 -75.34
C GLU A 683 24.43 -45.65 -74.87
N THR A 684 24.52 -44.68 -75.79
CA THR A 684 24.60 -43.25 -75.42
C THR A 684 23.27 -42.70 -74.90
N GLN A 685 22.12 -43.13 -75.41
CA GLN A 685 20.78 -42.84 -74.85
C GLN A 685 20.64 -43.47 -73.47
N SER A 686 21.10 -44.69 -73.24
CA SER A 686 21.07 -45.31 -71.90
C SER A 686 22.00 -44.59 -70.93
N THR A 687 23.12 -44.03 -71.40
CA THR A 687 24.04 -43.23 -70.58
C THR A 687 23.42 -41.87 -70.27
N LEU A 688 22.94 -41.14 -71.28
CA LEU A 688 22.23 -39.87 -71.14
C LEU A 688 20.93 -40.02 -70.33
N GLN A 689 20.23 -41.17 -70.41
CA GLN A 689 19.08 -41.49 -69.59
C GLN A 689 19.50 -41.70 -68.13
N ALA A 690 20.58 -42.43 -67.87
CA ALA A 690 21.12 -42.59 -66.51
C ALA A 690 21.64 -41.28 -65.92
N GLU A 691 22.19 -40.38 -66.74
CA GLU A 691 22.55 -39.02 -66.36
C GLU A 691 21.30 -38.16 -66.11
N CYS A 692 20.28 -38.22 -66.98
CA CYS A 692 19.00 -37.55 -66.78
C CYS A 692 18.27 -38.05 -65.52
N ASP A 693 18.36 -39.34 -65.19
CA ASP A 693 17.78 -39.91 -63.97
C ASP A 693 18.59 -39.53 -62.72
N GLN A 694 19.92 -39.39 -62.82
CA GLN A 694 20.74 -38.78 -61.78
C GLN A 694 20.39 -37.30 -61.57
N TYR A 695 20.31 -36.49 -62.64
CA TYR A 695 19.89 -35.09 -62.56
C TYR A 695 18.47 -34.96 -62.00
N ARG A 696 17.53 -35.82 -62.40
CA ARG A 696 16.16 -35.85 -61.86
C ARG A 696 16.12 -36.25 -60.38
N THR A 697 17.05 -37.10 -59.94
CA THR A 697 17.24 -37.45 -58.52
C THR A 697 17.81 -36.26 -57.74
N ILE A 698 18.89 -35.64 -58.22
CA ILE A 698 19.51 -34.46 -57.59
C ILE A 698 18.53 -33.28 -57.54
N LEU A 699 17.72 -33.08 -58.58
CA LEU A 699 16.64 -32.09 -58.59
C LEU A 699 15.56 -32.41 -57.56
N ALA A 700 15.14 -33.68 -57.41
CA ALA A 700 14.19 -34.06 -56.36
C ALA A 700 14.76 -33.92 -54.94
N GLU A 701 16.05 -34.22 -54.75
CA GLU A 701 16.75 -34.04 -53.46
C GLU A 701 16.93 -32.55 -53.12
N THR A 702 17.28 -31.72 -54.09
CA THR A 702 17.41 -30.26 -53.89
C THR A 702 16.06 -29.56 -53.75
N GLU A 703 15.01 -29.98 -54.47
CA GLU A 703 13.63 -29.54 -54.25
C GLU A 703 13.13 -29.97 -52.85
N GLY A 704 13.52 -31.16 -52.38
CA GLY A 704 13.28 -31.61 -51.01
C GLY A 704 13.92 -30.70 -49.97
N MET A 705 15.25 -30.48 -50.07
CA MET A 705 15.98 -29.57 -49.18
C MET A 705 15.44 -28.13 -49.23
N LEU A 706 14.99 -27.65 -50.40
CA LEU A 706 14.39 -26.32 -50.52
C LEU A 706 13.03 -26.23 -49.81
N LYS A 707 12.21 -27.28 -49.86
CA LYS A 707 10.93 -27.37 -49.13
C LYS A 707 11.13 -27.47 -47.62
N ASP A 708 12.10 -28.26 -47.18
CA ASP A 708 12.45 -28.36 -45.75
C ASP A 708 13.00 -27.03 -45.22
N LEU A 709 13.83 -26.33 -46.01
CA LEU A 709 14.32 -24.99 -45.69
C LEU A 709 13.18 -23.95 -45.65
N GLN A 710 12.31 -23.92 -46.67
CA GLN A 710 11.14 -23.04 -46.70
C GLN A 710 10.27 -23.27 -45.45
N LYS A 711 9.95 -24.53 -45.16
CA LYS A 711 9.17 -24.92 -43.98
C LYS A 711 9.85 -24.49 -42.67
N SER A 712 11.17 -24.61 -42.56
CA SER A 712 11.91 -24.15 -41.38
C SER A 712 11.87 -22.62 -41.23
N VAL A 713 11.93 -21.87 -42.33
CA VAL A 713 11.80 -20.40 -42.33
C VAL A 713 10.37 -19.97 -41.97
N GLU A 714 9.35 -20.65 -42.50
CA GLU A 714 7.95 -20.42 -42.12
C GLU A 714 7.70 -20.73 -40.63
N GLU A 715 8.27 -21.82 -40.10
CA GLU A 715 8.19 -22.17 -38.67
C GLU A 715 8.92 -21.14 -37.79
N GLU A 716 10.08 -20.63 -38.20
CA GLU A 716 10.75 -19.54 -37.48
C GLU A 716 9.99 -18.21 -37.58
N GLU A 717 9.39 -17.85 -38.72
CA GLU A 717 8.58 -16.64 -38.85
C GLU A 717 7.40 -16.66 -37.88
N GLN A 718 6.71 -17.80 -37.73
CA GLN A 718 5.63 -17.95 -36.74
C GLN A 718 6.15 -17.81 -35.31
N VAL A 719 7.33 -18.36 -34.99
CA VAL A 719 7.97 -18.20 -33.67
C VAL A 719 8.33 -16.73 -33.41
N TRP A 720 8.86 -16.00 -34.39
CA TRP A 720 9.17 -14.58 -34.24
C TRP A 720 7.92 -13.71 -34.15
N LYS A 721 6.88 -13.99 -34.95
CA LYS A 721 5.57 -13.35 -34.88
C LYS A 721 4.90 -13.54 -33.51
N ALA A 722 4.98 -14.74 -32.93
CA ALA A 722 4.50 -15.01 -31.58
C ALA A 722 5.31 -14.27 -30.49
N LYS A 723 6.64 -14.20 -30.61
CA LYS A 723 7.50 -13.41 -29.70
C LYS A 723 7.18 -11.91 -29.76
N VAL A 724 6.96 -11.36 -30.96
CA VAL A 724 6.59 -9.94 -31.15
C VAL A 724 5.23 -9.66 -30.50
N GLY A 725 4.22 -10.48 -30.77
CA GLY A 725 2.90 -10.32 -30.13
C GLY A 725 2.96 -10.39 -28.59
N ALA A 726 3.75 -11.30 -28.03
CA ALA A 726 3.96 -11.37 -26.58
C ALA A 726 4.68 -10.12 -26.02
N ALA A 727 5.65 -9.56 -26.76
CA ALA A 727 6.32 -8.32 -26.38
C ALA A 727 5.40 -7.09 -26.50
N GLU A 728 4.53 -7.05 -27.51
CA GLU A 728 3.50 -6.02 -27.66
C GLU A 728 2.44 -6.09 -26.55
N GLU A 729 2.05 -7.29 -26.12
CA GLU A 729 1.19 -7.48 -24.96
C GLU A 729 1.82 -6.97 -23.65
N GLU A 730 3.08 -7.30 -23.37
CA GLU A 730 3.79 -6.79 -22.17
C GLU A 730 4.04 -5.27 -22.26
N LEU A 731 4.31 -4.73 -23.45
CA LEU A 731 4.37 -3.30 -23.68
C LEU A 731 3.01 -2.62 -23.42
N GLN A 732 1.89 -3.27 -23.78
CA GLN A 732 0.56 -2.73 -23.52
C GLN A 732 0.17 -2.83 -22.03
N LYS A 733 0.51 -3.94 -21.35
CA LYS A 733 0.33 -4.10 -19.90
C LYS A 733 1.12 -3.03 -19.13
N SER A 734 2.39 -2.82 -19.48
CA SER A 734 3.22 -1.78 -18.87
C SER A 734 2.76 -0.35 -19.19
N ARG A 735 2.24 -0.08 -20.40
CA ARG A 735 1.58 1.21 -20.71
C ARG A 735 0.34 1.46 -19.85
N VAL A 736 -0.42 0.42 -19.50
CA VAL A 736 -1.58 0.54 -18.60
C VAL A 736 -1.16 0.75 -17.15
N THR A 737 -0.12 0.06 -16.65
CA THR A 737 0.38 0.31 -15.29
C THR A 737 1.04 1.67 -15.14
N VAL A 738 1.76 2.15 -16.15
CA VAL A 738 2.31 3.53 -16.18
C VAL A 738 1.18 4.56 -16.09
N LYS A 739 0.12 4.44 -16.91
CA LYS A 739 -1.05 5.34 -16.81
C LYS A 739 -1.71 5.33 -15.43
N HIS A 740 -1.86 4.16 -14.83
CA HIS A 740 -2.42 4.07 -13.48
C HIS A 740 -1.51 4.72 -12.42
N LEU A 741 -0.18 4.63 -12.58
CA LEU A 741 0.78 5.35 -11.75
C LEU A 741 0.69 6.87 -11.97
N GLU A 742 0.58 7.34 -13.22
CA GLU A 742 0.34 8.76 -13.55
C GLU A 742 -0.95 9.29 -12.89
N GLU A 743 -2.06 8.54 -12.98
CA GLU A 743 -3.33 8.85 -12.31
C GLU A 743 -3.20 8.93 -10.78
N THR A 744 -2.47 7.99 -10.16
CA THR A 744 -2.25 8.02 -8.71
C THR A 744 -1.32 9.14 -8.27
N ILE A 745 -0.32 9.53 -9.09
CA ILE A 745 0.57 10.67 -8.82
C ILE A 745 -0.22 11.98 -8.86
N GLU A 746 -1.05 12.21 -9.87
CA GLU A 746 -1.85 13.45 -9.94
C GLU A 746 -2.90 13.51 -8.82
N LYS A 747 -3.48 12.37 -8.42
CA LYS A 747 -4.35 12.29 -7.23
C LYS A 747 -3.60 12.63 -5.94
N LEU A 748 -2.41 12.07 -5.72
CA LEU A 748 -1.58 12.36 -4.55
C LEU A 748 -1.10 13.82 -4.52
N LYS A 749 -0.86 14.41 -5.69
CA LYS A 749 -0.54 15.84 -5.84
C LYS A 749 -1.73 16.72 -5.47
N GLY A 750 -2.95 16.40 -5.92
CA GLY A 750 -4.16 17.10 -5.49
C GLY A 750 -4.44 16.95 -3.98
N GLU A 751 -4.17 15.77 -3.40
CA GLU A 751 -4.24 15.55 -1.96
C GLU A 751 -3.20 16.40 -1.20
N LEU A 752 -1.96 16.52 -1.72
CA LEU A 752 -0.91 17.39 -1.17
C LEU A 752 -1.31 18.87 -1.23
N GLU A 753 -1.79 19.35 -2.38
CA GLU A 753 -2.28 20.73 -2.55
C GLU A 753 -3.42 21.05 -1.56
N SER A 754 -4.32 20.09 -1.29
CA SER A 754 -5.37 20.25 -0.27
C SER A 754 -4.84 20.23 1.18
N SER A 755 -3.76 19.48 1.43
CA SER A 755 -3.07 19.42 2.72
C SER A 755 -2.31 20.71 3.01
N ASP A 756 -1.72 21.32 1.98
CA ASP A 756 -1.07 22.64 2.07
C ASP A 756 -2.10 23.72 2.40
N GLN A 757 -3.25 23.76 1.71
CA GLN A 757 -4.37 24.67 2.03
C GLN A 757 -4.90 24.48 3.45
N MET A 758 -5.05 23.23 3.91
CA MET A 758 -5.45 22.95 5.31
C MET A 758 -4.42 23.49 6.31
N ARG A 759 -3.13 23.40 5.99
CA ARG A 759 -2.03 23.90 6.84
C ARG A 759 -2.01 25.43 6.89
N GLU A 760 -2.22 26.11 5.77
CA GLU A 760 -2.36 27.57 5.73
C GLU A 760 -3.56 28.05 6.57
N HIS A 761 -4.72 27.39 6.45
CA HIS A 761 -5.87 27.66 7.31
C HIS A 761 -5.59 27.39 8.80
N THR A 762 -4.82 26.35 9.12
CA THR A 762 -4.42 26.03 10.49
C THR A 762 -3.50 27.13 11.06
N LEU A 763 -2.46 27.52 10.32
CA LEU A 763 -1.53 28.60 10.70
C LEU A 763 -2.25 29.94 10.90
N TYR A 764 -3.26 30.24 10.08
CA TYR A 764 -4.10 31.43 10.24
C TYR A 764 -4.90 31.41 11.55
N LEU A 765 -5.51 30.27 11.88
CA LEU A 765 -6.26 30.09 13.14
C LEU A 765 -5.35 30.10 14.37
N GLU A 766 -4.15 29.53 14.27
CA GLU A 766 -3.12 29.58 15.32
C GLU A 766 -2.67 31.03 15.58
N ALA A 767 -2.39 31.80 14.53
CA ALA A 767 -1.97 33.20 14.66
C ALA A 767 -3.06 34.11 15.25
N GLU A 768 -4.33 33.92 14.85
CA GLU A 768 -5.45 34.68 15.42
C GLU A 768 -5.75 34.25 16.87
N LEU A 769 -5.58 32.97 17.21
CA LEU A 769 -5.68 32.48 18.59
C LEU A 769 -4.56 33.01 19.48
N GLU A 770 -3.31 33.04 19.00
CA GLU A 770 -2.18 33.61 19.75
C GLU A 770 -2.36 35.12 19.97
N LYS A 771 -2.87 35.85 18.97
CA LYS A 771 -3.28 37.26 19.09
C LYS A 771 -4.40 37.45 20.13
N HIS A 772 -5.40 36.56 20.17
CA HIS A 772 -6.42 36.58 21.23
C HIS A 772 -5.83 36.29 22.61
N MET A 773 -4.92 35.31 22.75
CA MET A 773 -4.23 35.02 24.01
C MET A 773 -3.36 36.20 24.48
N ALA A 774 -2.63 36.85 23.57
CA ALA A 774 -1.83 38.03 23.87
C ALA A 774 -2.70 39.20 24.33
N THR A 775 -3.87 39.40 23.71
CA THR A 775 -4.84 40.44 24.09
C THR A 775 -5.42 40.16 25.49
N ALA A 776 -5.92 38.95 25.73
CA ALA A 776 -6.44 38.54 27.04
C ALA A 776 -5.35 38.58 28.14
N SER A 777 -4.09 38.25 27.81
CA SER A 777 -2.96 38.39 28.73
C SER A 777 -2.68 39.85 29.10
N ALA A 778 -2.73 40.76 28.13
CA ALA A 778 -2.58 42.20 28.37
C ALA A 778 -3.73 42.77 29.22
N GLU A 779 -4.97 42.33 28.98
CA GLU A 779 -6.13 42.65 29.82
C GLU A 779 -5.96 42.13 31.25
N CYS A 780 -5.58 40.86 31.43
CA CYS A 780 -5.28 40.29 32.75
C CYS A 780 -4.14 41.05 33.48
N GLN A 781 -3.11 41.50 32.76
CA GLN A 781 -2.06 42.34 33.34
C GLN A 781 -2.58 43.73 33.74
N ASN A 782 -3.55 44.29 33.03
CA ASN A 782 -4.15 45.58 33.38
C ASN A 782 -5.08 45.44 34.59
N TYR A 783 -5.96 44.44 34.63
CA TYR A 783 -6.74 44.13 35.82
C TYR A 783 -5.86 43.83 37.04
N ALA A 784 -4.71 43.17 36.87
CA ALA A 784 -3.76 42.95 37.96
C ALA A 784 -3.16 44.26 38.51
N LYS A 785 -2.87 45.25 37.64
CA LYS A 785 -2.41 46.59 38.04
C LYS A 785 -3.52 47.38 38.73
N GLU A 786 -4.75 47.33 38.22
CA GLU A 786 -5.92 47.99 38.82
C GLU A 786 -6.23 47.43 40.20
N VAL A 787 -6.26 46.10 40.35
CA VAL A 787 -6.45 45.42 41.65
C VAL A 787 -5.31 45.74 42.62
N ALA A 788 -4.07 45.89 42.15
CA ALA A 788 -2.95 46.35 42.98
C ALA A 788 -3.14 47.80 43.45
N GLY A 789 -3.54 48.71 42.56
CA GLY A 789 -3.85 50.11 42.89
C GLY A 789 -5.02 50.25 43.86
N LEU A 790 -6.10 49.50 43.67
CA LEU A 790 -7.25 49.46 44.59
C LEU A 790 -6.85 48.91 45.97
N ARG A 791 -5.98 47.90 46.04
CA ARG A 791 -5.44 47.40 47.32
C ARG A 791 -4.56 48.44 48.02
N GLN A 792 -3.77 49.21 47.28
CA GLN A 792 -2.97 50.30 47.84
C GLN A 792 -3.86 51.42 48.38
N LEU A 793 -4.88 51.85 47.63
CA LEU A 793 -5.85 52.85 48.07
C LEU A 793 -6.66 52.37 49.29
N LEU A 794 -7.02 51.09 49.34
CA LEU A 794 -7.68 50.48 50.50
C LEU A 794 -6.78 50.53 51.74
N LEU A 795 -5.50 50.14 51.63
CA LEU A 795 -4.52 50.22 52.71
C LEU A 795 -4.30 51.66 53.20
N GLU A 796 -4.26 52.62 52.28
CA GLU A 796 -4.17 54.04 52.63
C GLU A 796 -5.42 54.51 53.38
N SER A 797 -6.62 54.17 52.89
CA SER A 797 -7.89 54.49 53.56
C SER A 797 -8.02 53.84 54.95
N GLN A 798 -7.52 52.62 55.13
CA GLN A 798 -7.45 51.94 56.42
C GLN A 798 -6.52 52.69 57.38
N SER A 799 -5.33 53.11 56.92
CA SER A 799 -4.39 53.90 57.71
C SER A 799 -4.94 55.27 58.10
N GLN A 800 -5.67 55.94 57.20
CA GLN A 800 -6.37 57.19 57.49
C GLN A 800 -7.49 56.96 58.53
N LEU A 801 -8.28 55.89 58.37
CA LEU A 801 -9.34 55.51 59.29
C LEU A 801 -8.81 55.21 60.70
N ASP A 802 -7.70 54.48 60.82
CA ASP A 802 -7.11 54.14 62.13
C ASP A 802 -6.40 55.33 62.79
N THR A 803 -5.88 56.27 61.99
CA THR A 803 -5.43 57.59 62.49
C THR A 803 -6.61 58.39 63.03
N ALA A 804 -7.71 58.50 62.27
CA ALA A 804 -8.92 59.19 62.69
C ALA A 804 -9.58 58.56 63.93
N LYS A 805 -9.55 57.23 64.07
CA LYS A 805 -9.95 56.54 65.31
C LYS A 805 -9.05 56.92 66.49
N SER A 806 -7.73 56.97 66.29
CA SER A 806 -6.78 57.37 67.33
C SER A 806 -7.02 58.81 67.79
N ASP A 807 -7.26 59.73 66.86
CA ASP A 807 -7.54 61.13 67.18
C ASP A 807 -8.94 61.31 67.81
N ALA A 808 -9.96 60.59 67.34
CA ALA A 808 -11.27 60.56 67.98
C ALA A 808 -11.21 59.99 69.41
N GLN A 809 -10.33 59.02 69.67
CA GLN A 809 -10.10 58.49 71.02
C GLN A 809 -9.39 59.52 71.90
N LYS A 810 -8.34 60.22 71.42
CA LYS A 810 -7.70 61.34 72.16
C LYS A 810 -8.72 62.42 72.52
N GLN A 811 -9.53 62.85 71.56
CA GLN A 811 -10.60 63.83 71.77
C GLN A 811 -11.67 63.34 72.76
N ARG A 812 -11.97 62.04 72.78
CA ARG A 812 -12.86 61.42 73.78
C ARG A 812 -12.24 61.45 75.18
N ASP A 813 -10.95 61.13 75.30
CA ASP A 813 -10.23 61.11 76.57
C ASP A 813 -10.05 62.53 77.12
N GLU A 814 -9.70 63.50 76.27
CA GLU A 814 -9.71 64.94 76.57
C GLU A 814 -11.10 65.42 77.04
N LEU A 815 -12.18 65.02 76.35
CA LEU A 815 -13.56 65.32 76.79
C LEU A 815 -13.90 64.68 78.13
N THR A 816 -13.40 63.48 78.46
CA THR A 816 -13.60 62.91 79.80
C THR A 816 -12.82 63.65 80.88
N LEU A 817 -11.60 64.11 80.58
CA LEU A 817 -10.81 64.93 81.50
C LEU A 817 -11.47 66.29 81.76
N VAL A 818 -11.98 66.96 80.71
CA VAL A 818 -12.74 68.22 80.85
C VAL A 818 -14.04 68.00 81.63
N ARG A 819 -14.77 66.91 81.37
CA ARG A 819 -15.97 66.55 82.15
C ARG A 819 -15.63 66.27 83.63
N GLN A 820 -14.50 65.62 83.91
CA GLN A 820 -14.03 65.42 85.28
C GLN A 820 -13.68 66.76 85.95
N GLN A 821 -12.90 67.62 85.30
CA GLN A 821 -12.56 68.96 85.82
C GLN A 821 -13.80 69.83 86.07
N LEU A 822 -14.80 69.77 85.18
CA LEU A 822 -16.09 70.42 85.39
C LEU A 822 -16.86 69.83 86.58
N SER A 823 -16.78 68.51 86.82
CA SER A 823 -17.39 67.88 88.00
C SER A 823 -16.64 68.20 89.31
N GLU A 824 -15.30 68.27 89.29
CA GLU A 824 -14.49 68.68 90.43
C GLU A 824 -14.74 70.15 90.78
N MET A 825 -14.80 71.03 89.77
CA MET A 825 -15.17 72.44 89.94
C MET A 825 -16.62 72.60 90.41
N LYS A 826 -17.56 71.77 89.92
CA LYS A 826 -18.94 71.74 90.41
C LYS A 826 -18.98 71.35 91.89
N ASN A 827 -18.26 70.31 92.30
CA ASN A 827 -18.19 69.89 93.70
C ASN A 827 -17.58 71.00 94.58
N HIS A 828 -16.53 71.70 94.13
CA HIS A 828 -15.97 72.86 94.84
C HIS A 828 -16.93 74.06 94.95
N VAL A 829 -17.98 74.12 94.12
CA VAL A 829 -19.06 75.11 94.20
C VAL A 829 -20.22 74.61 95.06
N GLU A 830 -20.49 73.31 95.12
CA GLU A 830 -21.54 72.70 95.94
C GLU A 830 -21.12 72.46 97.42
N ASP A 831 -19.85 72.17 97.71
CA ASP A 831 -19.25 72.23 99.05
C ASP A 831 -18.98 73.68 99.53
N GLY A 832 -19.41 74.67 98.73
CA GLY A 832 -19.04 76.09 98.85
C GLY A 832 -19.81 76.93 99.87
N ASP A 833 -20.74 76.38 100.67
CA ASP A 833 -21.35 77.13 101.78
C ASP A 833 -21.91 76.27 102.94
N ILE A 834 -21.86 76.83 104.16
CA ILE A 834 -22.39 76.34 105.45
C ILE A 834 -21.73 75.04 106.03
N ALA A 835 -21.07 75.02 107.20
CA ALA A 835 -20.61 76.09 108.11
C ALA A 835 -19.60 75.56 109.18
N GLY A 836 -18.72 76.44 109.67
CA GLY A 836 -17.81 76.24 110.82
C GLY A 836 -16.34 76.54 110.44
N PHE A 837 -15.59 77.43 111.10
CA PHE A 837 -15.55 77.84 112.51
C PHE A 837 -15.55 79.39 112.70
N PRO A 838 -15.70 79.94 113.93
CA PRO A 838 -15.94 81.37 114.16
C PRO A 838 -14.69 82.26 114.36
N ALA A 839 -14.94 83.59 114.37
CA ALA A 839 -14.10 84.71 114.85
C ALA A 839 -13.22 85.51 113.85
N VAL A 840 -13.85 86.53 113.22
CA VAL A 840 -13.49 87.98 113.25
C VAL A 840 -12.01 88.31 113.59
N PRO A 841 -11.23 88.98 112.69
CA PRO A 841 -11.40 90.43 112.41
C PRO A 841 -11.59 90.83 110.93
N PRO A 842 -11.97 92.09 110.62
CA PRO A 842 -12.49 92.49 109.30
C PRO A 842 -11.46 93.14 108.35
N GLY A 843 -11.65 92.96 107.03
CA GLY A 843 -11.00 93.78 106.01
C GLY A 843 -11.19 93.31 104.55
N VAL A 844 -11.86 94.14 103.74
CA VAL A 844 -12.01 94.03 102.26
C VAL A 844 -12.97 92.92 101.77
N SER A 845 -13.64 93.17 100.64
CA SER A 845 -14.87 92.50 100.20
C SER A 845 -14.66 91.36 99.19
N PRO A 846 -15.45 90.27 99.25
CA PRO A 846 -15.65 89.37 98.12
C PRO A 846 -16.60 90.00 97.08
N ALA A 847 -16.45 89.62 95.82
CA ALA A 847 -17.41 89.97 94.75
C ALA A 847 -18.42 88.84 94.54
N GLU A 848 -19.69 89.19 94.38
CA GLU A 848 -20.79 88.25 94.17
C GLU A 848 -20.62 87.50 92.83
N GLN A 849 -20.55 86.17 92.86
CA GLN A 849 -20.87 85.34 91.69
C GLN A 849 -22.32 84.87 91.80
N ASP A 850 -23.18 85.55 91.05
CA ASP A 850 -24.62 85.32 91.03
C ASP A 850 -24.99 83.87 90.63
N PRO A 851 -25.70 83.10 91.48
CA PRO A 851 -26.09 81.72 91.19
C PRO A 851 -27.01 81.59 89.95
N VAL A 852 -27.69 82.65 89.52
CA VAL A 852 -28.45 82.69 88.26
C VAL A 852 -27.52 82.51 87.04
N LYS A 853 -26.28 83.03 87.13
CA LYS A 853 -25.29 82.95 86.05
C LYS A 853 -24.68 81.56 85.93
N LEU A 854 -24.46 80.88 87.06
CA LEU A 854 -24.06 79.47 87.10
C LEU A 854 -25.18 78.55 86.59
N ARG A 855 -26.45 78.77 86.98
CA ARG A 855 -27.59 78.03 86.41
C ARG A 855 -27.70 78.18 84.90
N THR A 856 -27.60 79.40 84.37
CA THR A 856 -27.67 79.61 82.91
C THR A 856 -26.40 79.20 82.16
N GLN A 857 -25.29 78.88 82.85
CA GLN A 857 -24.22 78.07 82.24
C GLN A 857 -24.56 76.58 82.28
N LEU A 858 -25.07 76.06 83.40
CA LEU A 858 -25.45 74.66 83.55
C LEU A 858 -26.49 74.24 82.51
N GLU A 859 -27.59 75.00 82.36
CA GLU A 859 -28.63 74.78 81.34
C GLU A 859 -28.06 74.78 79.91
N ARG A 860 -27.05 75.60 79.63
CA ARG A 860 -26.37 75.61 78.32
C ARG A 860 -25.45 74.40 78.13
N THR A 861 -24.74 73.97 79.17
CA THR A 861 -23.95 72.72 79.11
C THR A 861 -24.83 71.48 79.04
N GLU A 862 -26.00 71.51 79.65
CA GLU A 862 -26.99 70.42 79.62
C GLU A 862 -27.68 70.34 78.26
N ALA A 863 -28.11 71.48 77.69
CA ALA A 863 -28.61 71.53 76.31
C ALA A 863 -27.55 71.09 75.27
N THR A 864 -26.29 71.49 75.42
CA THR A 864 -25.21 70.99 74.52
C THR A 864 -24.84 69.54 74.78
N LEU A 865 -25.09 69.00 75.98
CA LEU A 865 -24.96 67.57 76.27
C LEU A 865 -26.09 66.75 75.62
N GLU A 866 -27.33 67.26 75.59
CA GLU A 866 -28.44 66.66 74.84
C GLU A 866 -28.20 66.71 73.32
N ASP A 867 -27.67 67.82 72.80
CA ASP A 867 -27.27 67.96 71.40
C ASP A 867 -26.11 67.00 71.05
N GLU A 868 -25.14 66.81 71.95
CA GLU A 868 -24.09 65.79 71.78
C GLU A 868 -24.67 64.36 71.87
N GLN A 869 -25.64 64.11 72.75
CA GLN A 869 -26.23 62.80 72.97
C GLN A 869 -27.13 62.36 71.80
N THR A 870 -27.95 63.26 71.26
CA THR A 870 -28.74 63.00 70.05
C THR A 870 -27.83 62.81 68.83
N ARG A 871 -26.74 63.58 68.71
CA ARG A 871 -25.72 63.40 67.67
C ARG A 871 -24.96 62.07 67.79
N ARG A 872 -24.69 61.61 69.02
CA ARG A 872 -24.14 60.27 69.29
C ARG A 872 -25.14 59.16 68.93
N GLN A 873 -26.42 59.30 69.27
CA GLN A 873 -27.47 58.35 68.87
C GLN A 873 -27.59 58.26 67.34
N LYS A 874 -27.50 59.39 66.62
CA LYS A 874 -27.48 59.41 65.16
C LYS A 874 -26.26 58.69 64.58
N LEU A 875 -25.07 58.89 65.15
CA LEU A 875 -23.85 58.15 64.79
C LEU A 875 -23.94 56.64 65.07
N THR A 876 -24.63 56.22 66.14
CA THR A 876 -24.90 54.79 66.38
C THR A 876 -25.83 54.20 65.32
N ALA A 877 -26.92 54.90 64.95
CA ALA A 877 -27.81 54.46 63.89
C ALA A 877 -27.11 54.39 62.51
N GLU A 878 -26.27 55.37 62.19
CA GLU A 878 -25.43 55.37 60.97
C GLU A 878 -24.40 54.22 60.97
N PHE A 879 -23.89 53.82 62.15
CA PHE A 879 -23.01 52.66 62.30
C PHE A 879 -23.78 51.34 62.13
N GLU A 880 -24.98 51.20 62.70
CA GLU A 880 -25.85 50.03 62.50
C GLU A 880 -26.30 49.89 61.03
N GLU A 881 -26.53 51.00 60.32
CA GLU A 881 -26.78 51.00 58.87
C GLU A 881 -25.52 50.60 58.07
N ALA A 882 -24.33 51.05 58.48
CA ALA A 882 -23.06 50.61 57.88
C ALA A 882 -22.76 49.12 58.13
N GLU A 883 -23.07 48.59 59.32
CA GLU A 883 -22.89 47.18 59.66
C GLU A 883 -23.90 46.29 58.91
N THR A 884 -25.18 46.67 58.85
CA THR A 884 -26.20 45.92 58.10
C THR A 884 -26.00 45.98 56.58
N THR A 885 -25.39 47.04 56.05
CA THR A 885 -24.97 47.09 54.63
C THR A 885 -23.69 46.29 54.38
N ALA A 886 -22.71 46.29 55.29
CA ALA A 886 -21.54 45.42 55.21
C ALA A 886 -21.91 43.93 55.25
N CYS A 887 -22.82 43.52 56.15
CA CYS A 887 -23.37 42.16 56.17
C CYS A 887 -24.07 41.78 54.87
N ARG A 888 -24.82 42.70 54.25
CA ARG A 888 -25.49 42.48 52.96
C ARG A 888 -24.50 42.32 51.81
N LEU A 889 -23.44 43.13 51.78
CA LEU A 889 -22.34 43.00 50.82
C LEU A 889 -21.53 41.72 51.05
N GLN A 890 -21.40 41.25 52.30
CA GLN A 890 -20.78 39.96 52.61
C GLN A 890 -21.66 38.79 52.17
N GLU A 891 -22.98 38.85 52.37
CA GLU A 891 -23.93 37.90 51.78
C GLU A 891 -23.86 37.91 50.24
N GLU A 892 -23.72 39.08 49.60
CA GLU A 892 -23.57 39.17 48.14
C GLU A 892 -22.22 38.63 47.66
N LEU A 893 -21.13 38.83 48.41
CA LEU A 893 -19.84 38.20 48.15
C LEU A 893 -19.87 36.67 48.33
N GLU A 894 -20.62 36.15 49.31
CA GLU A 894 -20.82 34.71 49.45
C GLU A 894 -21.73 34.15 48.36
N LYS A 895 -22.80 34.87 47.98
CA LYS A 895 -23.63 34.52 46.81
C LYS A 895 -22.83 34.52 45.52
N LEU A 896 -21.90 35.46 45.32
CA LEU A 896 -20.97 35.47 44.18
C LEU A 896 -19.91 34.35 44.27
N ARG A 897 -19.43 34.01 45.46
CA ARG A 897 -18.51 32.88 45.69
C ARG A 897 -19.19 31.54 45.39
N VAL A 898 -20.48 31.39 45.72
CA VAL A 898 -21.30 30.20 45.45
C VAL A 898 -21.82 30.16 44.01
N ALA A 899 -22.12 31.32 43.40
CA ALA A 899 -22.49 31.45 42.00
C ALA A 899 -21.28 31.36 41.03
N CYS A 900 -20.07 31.24 41.55
CA CYS A 900 -18.88 30.87 40.79
C CYS A 900 -18.69 29.33 40.90
N PRO A 901 -19.05 28.53 39.87
CA PRO A 901 -19.11 27.06 39.98
C PRO A 901 -17.73 26.38 39.91
N LEU A 902 -16.69 26.97 40.49
CA LEU A 902 -15.29 26.63 40.18
C LEU A 902 -14.62 25.67 41.17
N GLU A 903 -15.18 25.37 42.35
CA GLU A 903 -14.60 24.35 43.24
C GLU A 903 -15.06 22.92 42.90
N SER A 904 -16.28 22.76 42.36
CA SER A 904 -16.78 21.49 41.84
C SER A 904 -16.41 21.25 40.37
N SER A 905 -16.47 22.28 39.51
CA SER A 905 -15.99 22.15 38.13
C SER A 905 -14.46 22.10 38.08
N GLY A 906 -13.76 22.97 38.82
CA GLY A 906 -12.30 23.01 38.83
C GLY A 906 -11.63 21.73 39.33
N THR A 907 -12.27 20.93 40.20
CA THR A 907 -11.76 19.62 40.60
C THR A 907 -11.97 18.54 39.53
N ALA A 908 -13.10 18.56 38.81
CA ALA A 908 -13.35 17.68 37.68
C ALA A 908 -12.49 18.04 36.45
N GLU A 909 -12.36 19.33 36.15
CA GLU A 909 -11.48 19.87 35.11
C GLU A 909 -10.01 19.64 35.42
N ALA A 910 -9.55 19.84 36.67
CA ALA A 910 -8.19 19.48 37.06
C ALA A 910 -7.94 17.98 36.96
N ALA A 911 -8.93 17.13 37.25
CA ALA A 911 -8.81 15.69 37.02
C ALA A 911 -8.72 15.36 35.52
N GLN A 912 -9.54 15.99 34.67
CA GLN A 912 -9.53 15.78 33.21
C GLN A 912 -8.27 16.36 32.54
N LEU A 913 -7.76 17.50 33.02
CA LEU A 913 -6.49 18.09 32.60
C LEU A 913 -5.31 17.23 33.06
N LYS A 914 -5.37 16.65 34.27
CA LYS A 914 -4.37 15.69 34.75
C LYS A 914 -4.41 14.39 33.93
N GLU A 915 -5.59 13.91 33.54
CA GLU A 915 -5.74 12.75 32.65
C GLU A 915 -5.22 13.05 31.23
N ARG A 916 -5.50 14.25 30.68
CA ARG A 916 -4.91 14.73 29.42
C ARG A 916 -3.38 14.82 29.53
N LEU A 917 -2.85 15.38 30.62
CA LEU A 917 -1.40 15.49 30.86
C LEU A 917 -0.73 14.11 31.02
N GLU A 918 -1.38 13.13 31.65
CA GLU A 918 -0.89 11.74 31.69
C GLU A 918 -0.88 11.10 30.29
N LYS A 919 -1.95 11.29 29.49
CA LYS A 919 -2.02 10.83 28.10
C LYS A 919 -0.97 11.50 27.22
N GLU A 920 -0.76 12.80 27.39
CA GLU A 920 0.22 13.61 26.64
C GLU A 920 1.66 13.27 27.02
N LYS A 921 1.97 13.08 28.31
CA LYS A 921 3.26 12.53 28.76
C LYS A 921 3.51 11.14 28.19
N LYS A 922 2.49 10.28 28.15
CA LYS A 922 2.59 8.95 27.54
C LYS A 922 2.84 9.04 26.04
N LEU A 923 2.07 9.85 25.30
CA LEU A 923 2.29 10.10 23.88
C LEU A 923 3.68 10.68 23.60
N THR A 924 4.16 11.61 24.43
CA THR A 924 5.52 12.18 24.33
C THR A 924 6.60 11.14 24.63
N SER A 925 6.36 10.23 25.58
CA SER A 925 7.27 9.11 25.88
C SER A 925 7.31 8.08 24.75
N ASP A 926 6.15 7.73 24.18
CA ASP A 926 6.05 6.79 23.06
C ASP A 926 6.54 7.41 21.74
N LEU A 927 6.37 8.71 21.54
CA LEU A 927 6.98 9.49 20.45
C LEU A 927 8.50 9.58 20.61
N GLY A 928 9.02 9.78 21.83
CA GLY A 928 10.46 9.68 22.11
C GLY A 928 11.02 8.27 21.88
N ARG A 929 10.22 7.23 22.16
CA ARG A 929 10.54 5.83 21.85
C ARG A 929 10.48 5.52 20.34
N ALA A 930 9.62 6.22 19.60
CA ALA A 930 9.57 6.16 18.14
C ALA A 930 10.75 6.92 17.50
N ALA A 931 11.09 8.10 18.02
CA ALA A 931 12.22 8.92 17.56
C ALA A 931 13.56 8.22 17.78
N THR A 932 13.78 7.59 18.94
CA THR A 932 14.98 6.78 19.19
C THR A 932 15.08 5.57 18.27
N LYS A 933 13.97 4.87 17.99
CA LYS A 933 13.93 3.80 16.97
C LYS A 933 14.21 4.33 15.56
N LEU A 934 13.65 5.48 15.18
CA LEU A 934 13.93 6.13 13.89
C LEU A 934 15.40 6.55 13.78
N GLN A 935 16.01 7.01 14.87
CA GLN A 935 17.43 7.36 14.92
C GLN A 935 18.33 6.11 14.84
N GLU A 936 17.92 4.98 15.42
CA GLU A 936 18.60 3.69 15.30
C GLU A 936 18.47 3.09 13.89
N LEU A 937 17.30 3.24 13.24
CA LEU A 937 17.08 2.91 11.83
C LEU A 937 17.87 3.83 10.89
N LEU A 938 17.95 5.13 11.17
CA LEU A 938 18.82 6.06 10.43
C LEU A 938 20.30 5.70 10.58
N LYS A 939 20.76 5.34 11.80
CA LYS A 939 22.14 4.92 12.02
C LYS A 939 22.46 3.63 11.28
N THR A 940 21.58 2.62 11.34
CA THR A 940 21.80 1.33 10.67
C THR A 940 21.73 1.45 9.15
N THR A 941 20.83 2.25 8.58
CA THR A 941 20.81 2.55 7.14
C THR A 941 22.01 3.41 6.70
N GLN A 942 22.48 4.35 7.53
CA GLN A 942 23.70 5.11 7.26
C GLN A 942 24.97 4.24 7.32
N GLU A 943 25.03 3.25 8.23
CA GLU A 943 26.06 2.22 8.27
C GLU A 943 25.98 1.25 7.08
N GLN A 944 24.78 0.92 6.58
CA GLN A 944 24.60 0.14 5.35
C GLN A 944 25.09 0.94 4.13
N LEU A 945 24.69 2.20 4.00
CA LEU A 945 25.14 3.10 2.92
C LEU A 945 26.67 3.31 2.95
N ALA A 946 27.30 3.32 4.13
CA ALA A 946 28.76 3.33 4.25
C ALA A 946 29.38 2.04 3.70
N LYS A 947 28.83 0.86 4.06
CA LYS A 947 29.29 -0.45 3.55
C LYS A 947 29.05 -0.60 2.04
N GLU A 948 27.96 -0.06 1.51
CA GLU A 948 27.70 0.02 0.07
C GLU A 948 28.71 0.94 -0.64
N LYS A 949 29.04 2.10 -0.07
CA LYS A 949 30.10 2.97 -0.61
C LYS A 949 31.47 2.28 -0.60
N ASP A 950 31.82 1.55 0.45
CA ASP A 950 33.07 0.78 0.52
C ASP A 950 33.11 -0.40 -0.47
N THR A 951 31.96 -1.04 -0.76
CA THR A 951 31.89 -2.12 -1.78
C THR A 951 31.89 -1.56 -3.20
N VAL A 952 31.16 -0.48 -3.49
CA VAL A 952 31.23 0.26 -4.76
C VAL A 952 32.66 0.75 -5.01
N LYS A 953 33.32 1.32 -4.00
CA LYS A 953 34.72 1.75 -4.12
C LYS A 953 35.66 0.57 -4.40
N LYS A 954 35.49 -0.58 -3.74
CA LYS A 954 36.24 -1.81 -4.06
C LYS A 954 35.99 -2.32 -5.47
N LEU A 955 34.77 -2.19 -5.98
CA LEU A 955 34.44 -2.55 -7.36
C LEU A 955 35.08 -1.57 -8.37
N GLN A 956 35.14 -0.27 -8.06
CA GLN A 956 35.92 0.70 -8.85
C GLN A 956 37.43 0.41 -8.81
N GLU A 957 38.01 0.17 -7.63
CA GLU A 957 39.42 -0.22 -7.46
C GLU A 957 39.75 -1.58 -8.13
N GLN A 958 38.74 -2.42 -8.43
CA GLN A 958 38.88 -3.63 -9.25
C GLN A 958 38.73 -3.33 -10.75
N LEU A 959 37.86 -2.40 -11.13
CA LEU A 959 37.67 -1.97 -12.52
C LEU A 959 38.92 -1.25 -13.06
N GLU A 960 39.46 -0.29 -12.31
CA GLU A 960 40.69 0.43 -12.65
C GLU A 960 41.87 -0.55 -12.81
N LYS A 961 42.01 -1.53 -11.92
CA LYS A 961 43.01 -2.61 -12.04
C LYS A 961 42.78 -3.57 -13.20
N THR A 962 41.59 -3.57 -13.80
CA THR A 962 41.27 -4.34 -15.00
C THR A 962 41.59 -3.54 -16.26
N GLU A 963 41.34 -2.21 -16.27
CA GLU A 963 41.78 -1.31 -17.33
C GLU A 963 43.32 -1.21 -17.42
N ASP A 964 44.01 -1.02 -16.30
CA ASP A 964 45.49 -1.03 -16.23
C ASP A 964 46.12 -2.34 -16.73
N GLY A 965 45.37 -3.45 -16.68
CA GLY A 965 45.77 -4.74 -17.23
C GLY A 965 45.62 -4.88 -18.76
N SER A 966 44.97 -3.92 -19.42
CA SER A 966 44.57 -4.00 -20.84
C SER A 966 45.31 -3.04 -21.78
N SER A 967 46.00 -2.02 -21.24
CA SER A 967 46.57 -0.88 -21.98
C SER A 967 47.81 -1.18 -22.83
N SER A 968 48.03 -2.42 -23.26
CA SER A 968 49.25 -2.87 -23.95
C SER A 968 49.02 -3.83 -25.13
N LYS A 969 48.01 -3.53 -25.98
CA LYS A 969 48.05 -3.68 -27.45
C LYS A 969 46.68 -3.36 -28.07
N GLU A 970 46.57 -2.22 -28.75
CA GLU A 970 46.21 -2.21 -30.17
C GLU A 970 46.63 -0.89 -30.83
N GLY A 971 46.87 -0.92 -32.14
CA GLY A 971 47.44 0.19 -32.89
C GLY A 971 46.66 0.47 -34.17
N THR A 972 46.51 1.76 -34.46
CA THR A 972 45.74 2.35 -35.57
C THR A 972 45.85 1.63 -36.92
N SER A 973 44.70 1.27 -37.52
CA SER A 973 44.51 1.31 -38.97
C SER A 973 43.03 1.37 -39.34
N VAL A 974 42.75 2.03 -40.48
CA VAL A 974 41.42 2.46 -41.00
C VAL A 974 40.81 3.62 -40.20
#